data_AF-A0A933ZHE6-F1
#
_entry.id   AF-A0A933ZHE6-F1
#
_cell.length_a   1.000
_cell.length_b   1.000
_cell.length_c   1.000
_cell.angle_alpha   90.00
_cell.angle_beta   90.00
_cell.angle_gamma   90.00
#
_symmetry.space_group_name_H-M   'P 1'
#
loop_
_entity.id
_entity.type
_entity.pdbx_description
1 polymer ?
#
loop_
_entity_poly.entity_id
_entity_poly.type
_entity_poly.pdbx_seq_one_letter_code
_entity_poly.pdbx_strand_id
1 'polypeptide(L)'
;MKVAYSRFFLGTLLVAAVAALGACELVASVDRDKIDEGIAGAGGNPDGGKDADVFIPDVTPDKPNDVANEGDAPPASCTNNVKDGTESDVDCGGSCKKCAIGDDCTKGTDCVDGVCSTSTKKCVAASCTDTVKNGTETDVDCGGTCTTKCAAGKDCNGDGDCVTGKCNASKKCAGAACDDTILNGDETDVDCGGSCPTKCSDTKKCKIDGDCGSGFCDPTNQVCNPAACDNTHKDSNETDVDCGGSCTTKCAVGKGCAGGNDCVDGVCDTNANPKVCLAATCTDTVANGDETDVDCGGSCAPTSKCADTKKCKVGGDCTSGYCDATQLVCAPATCNDTVLNGDETDVDCGGTCPKCADTKICKINNDCVSLNCGTGLTCVAATCSDNIKNQGETDIDCGGDQGTTDCPRCADAKACAIDGDCLTNHACDPSTTTCVQCLANANCALGKLCDTTLKTCTINGCVAGSHECPGTETCCTGSCSDLTADPQHCGACGTACSNNHVPTPTCAASVCTGVCENGYGDCNLNKATDGCEVSLQTDVNNCSACGTVCSANHVTAACAGGVCNGACESGGWTDCNTNKQTDGCEANTQTEPAHCGTCSNVCNLANAVEGCAAGACTIASCNSGFGDCNTTASDGCEVNTNTTPAHCGSCTNACNLPNAVEGCASGACTIASCNTGFGDCNTTASDGCEVNTNTTPAHCGACNTPCNLPNATAGCASGACTIASCTGSFKDCNTTASDGCEINTDTTPAHCGACNTPCNLPNATAGCASGACTIASCTGSFKDCNTTASDGCEINTDTNAAHCGACNHACGNGGTCPTGGLCVCGAAGTCPAGKACATADTCEP
;
A
#
# COMPACT_ATOMS: atom_id res chain seq x y z
N MET A 1 -19.63 -15.59 -44.01
CA MET A 1 -18.76 -16.78 -44.21
C MET A 1 -17.36 -16.46 -43.67
N LYS A 2 -16.53 -17.50 -43.44
CA LYS A 2 -15.06 -17.55 -43.20
C LYS A 2 -14.24 -16.28 -43.59
N VAL A 3 -13.14 -15.84 -42.92
CA VAL A 3 -12.17 -16.40 -41.92
C VAL A 3 -11.83 -15.29 -40.89
N ALA A 4 -11.49 -15.45 -39.59
CA ALA A 4 -11.21 -16.59 -38.68
C ALA A 4 -9.72 -16.96 -38.31
N TYR A 5 -8.88 -15.98 -37.93
CA TYR A 5 -7.64 -16.15 -37.12
C TYR A 5 -7.57 -14.98 -36.09
N SER A 6 -7.36 -15.06 -34.76
CA SER A 6 -7.08 -16.10 -33.74
C SER A 6 -5.63 -16.11 -33.17
N ARG A 7 -5.54 -16.11 -31.81
CA ARG A 7 -4.38 -16.30 -30.88
C ARG A 7 -3.74 -15.03 -30.27
N PHE A 8 -3.42 -14.95 -28.96
CA PHE A 8 -3.81 -15.75 -27.77
C PHE A 8 -3.31 -15.08 -26.44
N PHE A 9 -4.07 -15.21 -25.33
CA PHE A 9 -3.60 -15.33 -23.91
C PHE A 9 -2.89 -14.11 -23.23
N LEU A 10 -2.91 -13.89 -21.89
CA LEU A 10 -3.67 -14.45 -20.75
C LEU A 10 -3.53 -13.53 -19.49
N GLY A 11 -4.48 -13.58 -18.54
CA GLY A 11 -4.32 -13.14 -17.13
C GLY A 11 -5.19 -11.94 -16.71
N THR A 12 -5.94 -11.87 -15.58
CA THR A 12 -5.74 -12.18 -14.13
C THR A 12 -4.99 -11.10 -13.33
N LEU A 13 -5.36 -10.71 -12.09
CA LEU A 13 -6.54 -10.96 -11.22
C LEU A 13 -6.41 -10.14 -9.90
N LEU A 14 -7.54 -9.70 -9.30
CA LEU A 14 -7.75 -9.28 -7.87
C LEU A 14 -7.07 -8.03 -7.24
N VAL A 15 -7.90 -7.36 -6.41
CA VAL A 15 -7.61 -6.67 -5.11
C VAL A 15 -7.02 -5.25 -5.09
N ALA A 16 -7.58 -4.44 -4.19
CA ALA A 16 -7.26 -3.05 -3.88
C ALA A 16 -6.26 -2.92 -2.71
N ALA A 17 -5.79 -1.69 -2.41
CA ALA A 17 -6.12 -0.97 -1.17
C ALA A 17 -5.33 0.35 -0.98
N VAL A 18 -5.71 1.09 0.08
CA VAL A 18 -4.96 2.15 0.80
C VAL A 18 -4.84 3.54 0.16
N ALA A 19 -5.81 4.39 0.56
CA ALA A 19 -5.67 5.72 1.18
C ALA A 19 -4.79 6.84 0.57
N ALA A 20 -5.29 8.08 0.69
CA ALA A 20 -4.60 9.31 0.32
C ALA A 20 -4.19 10.15 1.53
N LEU A 21 -2.96 10.67 1.48
CA LEU A 21 -2.51 11.93 2.09
C LEU A 21 -1.72 12.65 0.98
N GLY A 22 -1.72 13.98 0.86
CA GLY A 22 -2.33 15.00 1.69
C GLY A 22 -1.48 16.27 1.58
N ALA A 23 -1.84 17.18 0.69
CA ALA A 23 -1.06 18.39 0.42
C ALA A 23 -1.99 19.61 0.35
N CYS A 24 -1.72 20.61 1.19
CA CYS A 24 -2.44 21.88 1.22
C CYS A 24 -1.43 23.04 1.40
N GLU A 25 -1.85 24.19 0.90
CA GLU A 25 -1.37 25.57 1.10
C GLU A 25 -0.56 26.22 -0.03
N LEU A 26 -1.07 27.36 -0.50
CA LEU A 26 -0.20 28.51 -0.78
C LEU A 26 -0.95 29.86 -0.62
N VAL A 27 -0.83 30.41 0.60
CA VAL A 27 -0.62 31.84 0.95
C VAL A 27 -1.42 32.95 0.25
N ALA A 28 -2.14 33.73 1.06
CA ALA A 28 -2.29 35.19 0.89
C ALA A 28 -2.35 35.89 2.27
N SER A 29 -1.90 37.16 2.39
CA SER A 29 -1.43 37.74 3.67
C SER A 29 -2.04 39.09 4.07
N VAL A 30 -2.30 39.33 5.37
CA VAL A 30 -2.35 40.70 5.99
C VAL A 30 -1.86 40.70 7.46
N ASP A 31 -0.58 41.03 7.65
CA ASP A 31 0.00 42.12 8.49
C ASP A 31 -0.40 42.45 9.97
N ARG A 32 0.65 42.60 10.83
CA ARG A 32 0.83 43.35 12.13
C ARG A 32 -0.14 43.10 13.32
N ASP A 33 0.24 43.36 14.60
CA ASP A 33 1.19 44.36 15.15
C ASP A 33 1.99 43.89 16.42
N LYS A 34 2.77 44.79 17.05
CA LYS A 34 3.77 44.55 18.14
C LYS A 34 3.16 44.50 19.58
N ILE A 35 3.90 44.32 20.70
CA ILE A 35 4.94 45.19 21.32
C ILE A 35 5.96 44.41 22.21
N ASP A 36 7.00 45.10 22.71
CA ASP A 36 8.11 44.65 23.57
C ASP A 36 8.28 45.65 24.74
N GLU A 37 8.65 45.20 25.96
CA GLU A 37 9.43 45.98 26.95
C GLU A 37 9.88 45.17 28.21
N GLY A 38 11.15 44.73 28.20
CA GLY A 38 12.19 44.96 29.23
C GLY A 38 12.00 44.84 30.77
N ILE A 39 12.95 44.09 31.37
CA ILE A 39 13.87 44.49 32.48
C ILE A 39 13.60 44.06 33.95
N ALA A 40 14.70 43.58 34.57
CA ALA A 40 15.03 43.39 36.00
C ALA A 40 14.41 42.19 36.78
N GLY A 41 15.14 41.56 37.73
CA GLY A 41 16.59 41.66 37.97
C GLY A 41 17.09 41.22 39.37
N ALA A 42 18.08 40.31 39.39
CA ALA A 42 19.02 39.96 40.47
C ALA A 42 18.49 39.30 41.78
N GLY A 43 19.29 38.37 42.33
CA GLY A 43 19.35 38.16 43.80
C GLY A 43 19.59 36.75 44.36
N GLY A 44 20.85 36.31 44.46
CA GLY A 44 21.35 35.56 45.63
C GLY A 44 21.22 34.03 45.70
N ASN A 45 22.37 33.35 45.83
CA ASN A 45 22.50 32.11 46.62
C ASN A 45 22.72 32.50 48.10
N PRO A 46 22.15 31.75 49.06
CA PRO A 46 23.00 31.26 50.16
C PRO A 46 22.68 29.83 50.66
N ASP A 47 23.68 29.22 51.32
CA ASP A 47 23.53 27.99 52.12
C ASP A 47 22.46 28.09 53.22
N GLY A 48 21.88 26.94 53.59
CA GLY A 48 20.99 26.84 54.77
C GLY A 48 20.12 25.58 54.83
N GLY A 49 20.72 24.39 54.83
CA GLY A 49 19.97 23.13 54.89
C GLY A 49 19.37 22.78 56.26
N LYS A 50 18.54 21.71 56.28
CA LYS A 50 18.28 20.84 57.46
C LYS A 50 17.49 19.57 57.09
N ASP A 51 18.25 18.52 56.82
CA ASP A 51 18.17 17.17 57.40
C ASP A 51 16.80 16.65 57.90
N ALA A 52 16.39 15.51 57.33
CA ALA A 52 15.50 14.53 57.96
C ALA A 52 15.91 13.14 57.45
N ASP A 53 16.72 12.44 58.23
CA ASP A 53 17.55 11.31 57.78
C ASP A 53 16.80 10.04 57.37
N VAL A 54 17.34 9.35 56.35
CA VAL A 54 17.45 7.88 56.36
C VAL A 54 18.88 7.50 55.97
N PHE A 55 19.72 7.28 57.00
CA PHE A 55 21.02 6.61 56.92
C PHE A 55 20.78 5.09 56.69
N ILE A 56 21.65 4.24 56.13
CA ILE A 56 23.11 4.04 56.29
C ILE A 56 23.67 3.38 54.97
N PRO A 57 24.99 3.09 54.84
CA PRO A 57 26.00 3.92 54.18
C PRO A 57 26.43 3.43 52.79
N ASP A 58 27.12 4.32 52.05
CA ASP A 58 28.01 3.96 50.94
C ASP A 58 29.48 3.89 51.45
N VAL A 59 30.31 3.05 50.82
CA VAL A 59 31.75 2.89 51.12
C VAL A 59 32.56 2.81 49.83
N THR A 60 32.98 3.99 49.37
CA THR A 60 34.08 4.17 48.38
C THR A 60 35.42 3.66 48.95
N PRO A 61 36.47 3.32 48.15
CA PRO A 61 36.73 3.71 46.75
C PRO A 61 37.02 2.45 45.86
N ASP A 62 37.78 2.40 44.75
CA ASP A 62 38.85 3.27 44.21
C ASP A 62 39.15 3.05 42.71
N LYS A 63 40.14 3.78 42.18
CA LYS A 63 40.75 3.68 40.85
C LYS A 63 41.78 2.53 40.77
N PRO A 64 42.10 2.04 39.56
CA PRO A 64 43.29 1.23 39.35
C PRO A 64 44.58 2.08 39.42
N ASN A 65 45.50 1.69 40.28
CA ASN A 65 46.94 2.02 40.21
C ASN A 65 47.72 1.07 41.13
N ASP A 66 48.53 0.18 40.57
CA ASP A 66 49.25 -0.85 41.32
C ASP A 66 50.36 -0.26 42.22
N VAL A 67 50.13 -0.29 43.55
CA VAL A 67 51.19 -0.35 44.57
C VAL A 67 50.71 -1.29 45.68
N ALA A 68 51.43 -2.40 45.91
CA ALA A 68 51.06 -3.37 46.92
C ALA A 68 51.42 -2.92 48.35
N ASN A 69 50.52 -3.13 49.31
CA ASN A 69 50.75 -4.15 50.34
C ASN A 69 49.50 -4.52 51.17
N GLU A 70 49.45 -5.80 51.57
CA GLU A 70 48.81 -6.45 52.74
C GLU A 70 47.60 -5.78 53.44
N GLY A 71 46.50 -6.53 53.61
CA GLY A 71 45.29 -6.07 54.33
C GLY A 71 44.43 -7.15 54.98
N ASP A 72 43.90 -8.10 54.19
CA ASP A 72 43.02 -9.18 54.69
C ASP A 72 43.38 -10.52 54.04
N ALA A 73 43.36 -11.60 54.83
CA ALA A 73 43.49 -12.95 54.33
C ALA A 73 42.10 -13.49 53.95
N PRO A 74 41.94 -14.18 52.80
CA PRO A 74 40.68 -14.87 52.51
C PRO A 74 40.41 -15.96 53.57
N PRO A 75 39.15 -16.40 53.74
CA PRO A 75 38.81 -17.49 54.64
C PRO A 75 39.72 -18.71 54.44
N ALA A 76 40.01 -19.42 55.53
CA ALA A 76 40.92 -20.57 55.50
C ALA A 76 40.41 -21.76 54.66
N SER A 77 39.18 -21.71 54.14
CA SER A 77 38.70 -22.59 53.08
C SER A 77 39.39 -22.26 51.75
N CYS A 78 39.31 -21.00 51.31
CA CYS A 78 39.60 -20.48 49.96
C CYS A 78 41.06 -20.60 49.46
N THR A 79 41.92 -21.32 50.18
CA THR A 79 43.33 -21.58 49.86
C THR A 79 43.83 -22.96 50.37
N ASN A 80 42.98 -23.81 50.94
CA ASN A 80 43.38 -25.07 51.58
C ASN A 80 43.42 -26.29 50.63
N ASN A 81 43.01 -26.12 49.37
CA ASN A 81 42.93 -27.15 48.33
C ASN A 81 41.89 -28.26 48.61
N VAL A 82 40.88 -28.02 49.45
CA VAL A 82 39.69 -28.86 49.61
C VAL A 82 38.41 -28.03 49.60
N LYS A 83 37.40 -28.50 48.87
CA LYS A 83 36.10 -27.82 48.70
C LYS A 83 35.32 -27.81 50.02
N ASP A 84 35.46 -26.75 50.82
CA ASP A 84 34.74 -26.56 52.07
C ASP A 84 34.18 -25.12 52.26
N GLY A 85 33.51 -24.86 53.37
CA GLY A 85 32.86 -23.58 53.62
C GLY A 85 31.70 -23.28 52.65
N THR A 86 31.85 -22.23 51.84
CA THR A 86 30.83 -21.73 50.89
C THR A 86 31.18 -22.04 49.42
N GLU A 87 32.23 -22.82 49.19
CA GLU A 87 32.86 -22.99 47.88
C GLU A 87 31.99 -23.71 46.86
N SER A 88 32.02 -23.18 45.63
CA SER A 88 31.35 -23.78 44.48
C SER A 88 32.28 -24.72 43.71
N ASP A 89 33.59 -24.50 43.73
CA ASP A 89 34.62 -25.51 43.51
C ASP A 89 35.86 -25.25 44.37
N VAL A 90 36.84 -26.16 44.38
CA VAL A 90 38.00 -26.09 45.27
C VAL A 90 38.67 -24.71 45.28
N ASP A 91 38.75 -24.10 46.47
CA ASP A 91 39.27 -22.77 46.74
C ASP A 91 38.50 -21.61 46.02
N CYS A 92 37.29 -21.81 45.48
CA CYS A 92 36.59 -20.81 44.64
C CYS A 92 35.04 -20.78 44.76
N GLY A 93 34.43 -19.67 44.35
CA GLY A 93 32.99 -19.43 44.34
C GLY A 93 32.42 -19.07 45.71
N GLY A 94 31.12 -18.75 45.79
CA GLY A 94 30.49 -18.33 47.04
C GLY A 94 31.11 -17.04 47.60
N SER A 95 31.84 -17.14 48.73
CA SER A 95 32.60 -16.00 49.31
C SER A 95 34.10 -16.03 49.00
N CYS A 96 34.57 -17.00 48.21
CA CYS A 96 35.96 -17.08 47.75
C CYS A 96 36.18 -16.35 46.42
N LYS A 97 37.39 -16.42 45.86
CA LYS A 97 37.68 -15.94 44.50
C LYS A 97 36.73 -16.60 43.48
N LYS A 98 36.34 -15.89 42.42
CA LYS A 98 35.50 -16.46 41.35
C LYS A 98 36.19 -17.67 40.68
N CYS A 99 35.39 -18.70 40.40
CA CYS A 99 35.81 -19.93 39.73
C CYS A 99 36.07 -19.71 38.22
N ALA A 100 37.02 -20.45 37.66
CA ALA A 100 37.44 -20.36 36.28
C ALA A 100 36.57 -21.22 35.35
N ILE A 101 36.73 -21.05 34.04
CA ILE A 101 35.97 -21.78 33.02
C ILE A 101 36.26 -23.28 33.13
N GLY A 102 35.22 -24.07 33.37
CA GLY A 102 35.30 -25.53 33.60
C GLY A 102 35.22 -25.96 35.07
N ASP A 103 35.34 -25.05 36.03
CA ASP A 103 35.16 -25.32 37.46
C ASP A 103 33.65 -25.41 37.80
N ASP A 104 33.30 -26.12 38.88
CA ASP A 104 31.91 -26.21 39.38
C ASP A 104 31.35 -24.86 39.87
N CYS A 105 30.04 -24.65 39.67
CA CYS A 105 29.32 -23.44 40.05
C CYS A 105 27.90 -23.74 40.55
N THR A 106 27.35 -22.85 41.37
CA THR A 106 25.93 -22.92 41.80
C THR A 106 25.08 -21.83 41.18
N LYS A 107 25.67 -20.66 40.91
CA LYS A 107 25.05 -19.43 40.39
C LYS A 107 26.07 -18.72 39.49
N GLY A 108 25.58 -17.89 38.56
CA GLY A 108 26.45 -17.12 37.65
C GLY A 108 27.50 -16.24 38.37
N THR A 109 27.15 -15.72 39.56
CA THR A 109 28.05 -14.94 40.42
C THR A 109 29.31 -15.68 40.84
N ASP A 110 29.29 -17.02 40.91
CA ASP A 110 30.43 -17.84 41.32
C ASP A 110 31.54 -17.83 40.25
N CYS A 111 31.20 -17.51 38.99
CA CYS A 111 32.07 -17.63 37.82
C CYS A 111 32.75 -16.32 37.43
N VAL A 112 33.96 -16.37 36.88
CA VAL A 112 34.68 -15.20 36.31
C VAL A 112 33.78 -14.45 35.32
N ASP A 113 33.33 -15.13 34.26
CA ASP A 113 32.50 -14.56 33.18
C ASP A 113 31.02 -14.35 33.54
N GLY A 114 30.61 -14.67 34.77
CA GLY A 114 29.25 -14.44 35.24
C GLY A 114 28.21 -15.49 34.84
N VAL A 115 28.58 -16.52 34.07
CA VAL A 115 27.65 -17.53 33.53
C VAL A 115 27.94 -18.93 34.11
N CYS A 116 26.94 -19.50 34.76
CA CYS A 116 26.96 -20.86 35.32
C CYS A 116 25.99 -21.75 34.52
N SER A 117 26.49 -22.81 33.89
CA SER A 117 25.68 -23.70 33.05
C SER A 117 24.70 -24.51 33.90
N THR A 118 23.40 -24.36 33.66
CA THR A 118 22.34 -25.11 34.36
C THR A 118 22.37 -26.62 34.07
N SER A 119 22.93 -27.04 32.93
CA SER A 119 23.00 -28.44 32.51
C SER A 119 24.25 -29.18 32.99
N THR A 120 25.39 -28.47 33.13
CA THR A 120 26.67 -29.07 33.57
C THR A 120 27.10 -28.65 34.97
N LYS A 121 26.45 -27.64 35.57
CA LYS A 121 26.83 -26.99 36.84
C LYS A 121 28.28 -26.51 36.86
N LYS A 122 28.76 -26.04 35.70
CA LYS A 122 30.12 -25.54 35.52
C LYS A 122 30.14 -24.15 34.92
N CYS A 123 31.15 -23.36 35.30
CA CYS A 123 31.41 -22.06 34.70
C CYS A 123 31.74 -22.23 33.22
N VAL A 124 31.04 -21.50 32.36
CA VAL A 124 31.27 -21.51 30.91
C VAL A 124 31.94 -20.21 30.48
N ALA A 125 32.61 -20.25 29.34
CA ALA A 125 33.17 -19.06 28.72
C ALA A 125 32.05 -18.11 28.27
N ALA A 126 32.32 -16.81 28.38
CA ALA A 126 31.58 -15.72 27.74
C ALA A 126 31.13 -16.06 26.31
N SER A 127 29.86 -15.81 25.98
CA SER A 127 29.27 -16.16 24.68
C SER A 127 28.30 -15.09 24.17
N CYS A 128 28.48 -14.70 22.91
CA CYS A 128 27.73 -13.65 22.18
C CYS A 128 26.22 -13.91 21.92
N THR A 129 25.59 -14.72 22.76
CA THR A 129 24.17 -15.12 22.74
C THR A 129 23.70 -15.59 24.14
N ASP A 130 24.41 -15.28 25.23
CA ASP A 130 24.09 -15.76 26.59
C ASP A 130 23.25 -14.77 27.44
N THR A 131 22.92 -13.61 26.88
CA THR A 131 22.12 -12.53 27.46
C THR A 131 22.76 -11.76 28.62
N VAL A 132 24.07 -11.96 28.86
CA VAL A 132 24.85 -11.25 29.87
C VAL A 132 26.03 -10.53 29.22
N LYS A 133 26.13 -9.21 29.40
CA LYS A 133 27.26 -8.40 28.91
C LYS A 133 28.57 -8.84 29.57
N ASN A 134 29.31 -9.74 28.93
CA ASN A 134 30.51 -10.39 29.45
C ASN A 134 31.64 -10.44 28.38
N GLY A 135 32.76 -11.08 28.71
CA GLY A 135 33.89 -11.24 27.78
C GLY A 135 34.41 -9.93 27.20
N THR A 136 34.24 -9.75 25.88
CA THR A 136 34.67 -8.54 25.14
C THR A 136 33.51 -7.63 24.71
N GLU A 137 32.28 -7.94 25.09
CA GLU A 137 31.08 -7.30 24.55
C GLU A 137 30.99 -5.80 24.86
N THR A 138 30.45 -5.03 23.92
CA THR A 138 30.30 -3.57 24.07
C THR A 138 28.89 -3.18 24.46
N ASP A 139 27.88 -3.99 24.14
CA ASP A 139 26.53 -4.04 24.73
C ASP A 139 26.08 -5.52 24.75
N VAL A 140 24.98 -5.86 25.44
CA VAL A 140 24.55 -7.25 25.66
C VAL A 140 24.45 -8.02 24.33
N ASP A 141 25.12 -9.17 24.24
CA ASP A 141 25.21 -10.07 23.08
C ASP A 141 25.85 -9.45 21.82
N CYS A 142 26.55 -8.31 21.90
CA CYS A 142 27.11 -7.64 20.71
C CYS A 142 28.41 -6.82 20.87
N GLY A 143 29.12 -6.67 19.75
CA GLY A 143 30.34 -5.87 19.63
C GLY A 143 31.61 -6.57 20.15
N GLY A 144 32.75 -5.87 20.13
CA GLY A 144 34.04 -6.45 20.50
C GLY A 144 34.47 -7.54 19.51
N THR A 145 34.74 -8.76 19.99
CA THR A 145 35.02 -9.91 19.11
C THR A 145 33.77 -10.68 18.66
N CYS A 146 32.56 -10.25 19.03
CA CYS A 146 31.33 -10.91 18.62
C CYS A 146 31.02 -10.68 17.13
N THR A 147 30.55 -11.74 16.46
CA THR A 147 30.04 -11.65 15.08
C THR A 147 28.75 -10.82 15.00
N THR A 148 28.00 -10.77 16.09
CA THR A 148 26.82 -9.93 16.27
C THR A 148 27.26 -8.48 16.52
N LYS A 149 26.92 -7.58 15.61
CA LYS A 149 27.16 -6.14 15.77
C LYS A 149 26.00 -5.44 16.47
N CYS A 150 26.30 -4.40 17.22
CA CYS A 150 25.33 -3.61 17.97
C CYS A 150 24.51 -2.67 17.07
N ALA A 151 23.19 -2.61 17.30
CA ALA A 151 22.27 -1.73 16.57
C ALA A 151 22.41 -0.25 16.98
N ALA A 152 21.81 0.68 16.24
CA ALA A 152 21.83 2.11 16.58
C ALA A 152 21.34 2.36 18.02
N GLY A 153 22.01 3.25 18.75
CA GLY A 153 21.74 3.58 20.15
C GLY A 153 22.32 2.62 21.20
N LYS A 154 22.79 1.43 20.81
CA LYS A 154 23.53 0.49 21.67
C LYS A 154 24.96 0.95 21.93
N ASP A 155 25.57 0.46 23.01
CA ASP A 155 26.92 0.83 23.45
C ASP A 155 28.04 0.22 22.57
N CYS A 156 29.10 0.99 22.36
CA CYS A 156 30.26 0.63 21.53
C CYS A 156 31.58 1.20 22.10
N ASN A 157 32.71 0.58 21.74
CA ASN A 157 34.05 1.12 21.99
C ASN A 157 34.76 1.59 20.71
N GLY A 158 34.29 1.18 19.52
CA GLY A 158 34.75 1.68 18.23
C GLY A 158 33.81 1.35 17.07
N ASP A 159 34.07 1.96 15.91
CA ASP A 159 33.29 1.84 14.66
C ASP A 159 33.00 0.39 14.23
N GLY A 160 33.91 -0.54 14.53
CA GLY A 160 33.76 -1.97 14.23
C GLY A 160 32.58 -2.63 14.91
N ASP A 161 32.20 -2.18 16.12
CA ASP A 161 31.16 -2.80 16.95
C ASP A 161 29.75 -2.60 16.39
N CYS A 162 29.54 -1.54 15.61
CA CYS A 162 28.22 -1.07 15.20
C CYS A 162 27.78 -1.62 13.85
N VAL A 163 26.50 -1.99 13.73
CA VAL A 163 25.85 -2.34 12.46
C VAL A 163 25.98 -1.20 11.46
N THR A 164 25.81 0.04 11.93
CA THR A 164 25.99 1.28 11.16
C THR A 164 27.46 1.67 10.94
N GLY A 165 28.43 0.91 11.44
CA GLY A 165 29.86 1.19 11.22
C GLY A 165 30.40 2.47 11.88
N LYS A 166 29.61 3.16 12.71
CA LYS A 166 30.02 4.38 13.43
C LYS A 166 29.67 4.35 14.91
N CYS A 167 30.69 4.49 15.74
CA CYS A 167 30.57 4.70 17.19
C CYS A 167 30.74 6.18 17.50
N ASN A 168 29.71 6.83 18.05
CA ASN A 168 29.75 8.28 18.32
C ASN A 168 30.58 8.61 19.57
N ALA A 169 30.87 9.91 19.75
CA ALA A 169 31.67 10.40 20.89
C ALA A 169 31.06 10.08 22.28
N SER A 170 29.77 9.75 22.35
CA SER A 170 29.06 9.31 23.55
C SER A 170 29.09 7.78 23.74
N LYS A 171 29.97 7.07 23.02
CA LYS A 171 30.10 5.59 23.02
C LYS A 171 28.83 4.84 22.63
N LYS A 172 28.03 5.40 21.71
CA LYS A 172 26.84 4.73 21.16
C LYS A 172 26.86 4.65 19.64
N CYS A 173 26.32 3.57 19.10
CA CYS A 173 26.21 3.40 17.66
C CYS A 173 25.32 4.49 17.05
N ALA A 174 25.85 5.23 16.07
CA ALA A 174 25.14 6.29 15.40
C ALA A 174 23.96 5.73 14.57
N GLY A 175 22.90 6.53 14.40
CA GLY A 175 21.87 6.30 13.39
C GLY A 175 22.32 6.84 12.03
N ALA A 176 21.60 6.45 10.99
CA ALA A 176 21.86 6.88 9.61
C ALA A 176 21.72 8.40 9.41
N ALA A 177 22.64 9.03 8.67
CA ALA A 177 22.60 10.45 8.35
C ALA A 177 23.28 10.76 7.00
N CYS A 178 22.61 11.52 6.15
CA CYS A 178 23.03 11.90 4.78
C CYS A 178 24.22 12.89 4.69
N ASP A 179 25.07 12.93 5.72
CA ASP A 179 26.27 13.77 5.81
C ASP A 179 27.38 13.16 6.70
N ASP A 180 27.32 11.85 7.00
CA ASP A 180 28.25 11.16 7.91
C ASP A 180 29.46 10.48 7.21
N THR A 181 29.54 10.57 5.88
CA THR A 181 30.60 10.07 4.98
C THR A 181 30.72 8.55 4.86
N ILE A 182 29.68 7.78 5.24
CA ILE A 182 29.62 6.33 4.99
C ILE A 182 28.28 5.90 4.37
N LEU A 183 28.32 5.04 3.35
CA LEU A 183 27.12 4.52 2.70
C LEU A 183 26.25 3.73 3.69
N ASN A 184 25.11 4.29 4.10
CA ASN A 184 24.21 3.67 5.06
C ASN A 184 22.73 4.04 4.81
N GLY A 185 21.81 3.65 5.71
CA GLY A 185 20.38 3.92 5.53
C GLY A 185 19.79 3.31 4.24
N ASP A 186 19.08 4.12 3.46
CA ASP A 186 18.52 3.77 2.15
C ASP A 186 19.26 4.44 0.96
N GLU A 187 20.39 5.09 1.23
CA GLU A 187 21.28 5.77 0.27
C GLU A 187 21.65 4.90 -0.94
N THR A 188 22.09 5.54 -2.02
CA THR A 188 22.50 4.85 -3.25
C THR A 188 23.99 4.97 -3.52
N ASP A 189 24.60 6.12 -3.21
CA ASP A 189 26.04 6.29 -3.00
C ASP A 189 26.27 7.11 -1.72
N VAL A 190 27.51 7.24 -1.26
CA VAL A 190 27.85 7.89 0.03
C VAL A 190 27.29 9.31 0.09
N ASP A 191 26.54 9.62 1.15
CA ASP A 191 25.87 10.89 1.43
C ASP A 191 24.80 11.31 0.38
N CYS A 192 24.29 10.40 -0.48
CA CYS A 192 23.35 10.77 -1.54
C CYS A 192 22.35 9.71 -2.03
N GLY A 193 21.24 10.21 -2.59
CA GLY A 193 20.13 9.41 -3.13
C GLY A 193 19.24 8.76 -2.06
N GLY A 194 18.27 7.96 -2.48
CA GLY A 194 17.27 7.40 -1.57
C GLY A 194 16.42 8.51 -0.92
N SER A 195 16.33 8.52 0.41
CA SER A 195 15.66 9.56 1.17
C SER A 195 16.44 10.88 1.34
N CYS A 196 17.71 10.93 0.90
CA CYS A 196 18.58 12.08 1.15
C CYS A 196 18.23 13.32 0.29
N PRO A 197 18.25 14.55 0.85
CA PRO A 197 18.07 15.79 0.08
C PRO A 197 19.15 16.02 -0.99
N THR A 198 20.32 15.43 -0.78
CA THR A 198 21.48 15.42 -1.68
C THR A 198 21.29 14.38 -2.79
N LYS A 199 21.01 14.85 -4.01
CA LYS A 199 21.08 14.02 -5.22
C LYS A 199 22.54 13.66 -5.56
N CYS A 200 22.75 12.43 -6.00
CA CYS A 200 24.05 11.94 -6.43
C CYS A 200 24.54 12.61 -7.72
N SER A 201 25.84 12.90 -7.78
CA SER A 201 26.51 13.46 -8.97
C SER A 201 26.79 12.39 -10.03
N ASP A 202 27.10 12.78 -11.26
CA ASP A 202 27.43 11.84 -12.34
C ASP A 202 28.55 10.85 -11.92
N THR A 203 28.47 9.62 -12.43
CA THR A 203 29.28 8.43 -12.09
C THR A 203 29.09 7.85 -10.68
N LYS A 204 28.31 8.48 -9.80
CA LYS A 204 27.88 7.90 -8.51
C LYS A 204 26.77 6.87 -8.71
N LYS A 205 26.61 5.96 -7.76
CA LYS A 205 25.54 4.94 -7.80
C LYS A 205 24.13 5.50 -7.62
N CYS A 206 23.16 4.75 -8.13
CA CYS A 206 21.73 5.06 -8.07
C CYS A 206 20.87 3.77 -8.12
N LYS A 207 19.59 3.89 -7.79
CA LYS A 207 18.55 2.85 -7.93
C LYS A 207 17.40 3.34 -8.82
N ILE A 208 17.12 4.64 -8.83
CA ILE A 208 16.09 5.32 -9.63
C ILE A 208 16.61 6.67 -10.15
N ASP A 209 15.99 7.18 -11.22
CA ASP A 209 16.27 8.51 -11.80
C ASP A 209 16.17 9.65 -10.79
N GLY A 210 15.31 9.49 -9.77
CA GLY A 210 15.16 10.41 -8.64
C GLY A 210 16.43 10.61 -7.83
N ASP A 211 17.33 9.63 -7.77
CA ASP A 211 18.59 9.73 -7.02
C ASP A 211 19.59 10.70 -7.67
N CYS A 212 19.51 10.88 -8.99
CA CYS A 212 20.56 11.51 -9.78
C CYS A 212 20.34 13.02 -9.97
N GLY A 213 21.44 13.78 -9.95
CA GLY A 213 21.46 15.21 -10.23
C GLY A 213 21.12 15.54 -11.70
N SER A 214 21.56 14.69 -12.62
CA SER A 214 21.22 14.75 -14.06
C SER A 214 19.74 14.48 -14.35
N GLY A 215 19.13 13.58 -13.57
CA GLY A 215 17.78 13.05 -13.80
C GLY A 215 17.73 11.67 -14.44
N PHE A 216 18.87 11.00 -14.69
CA PHE A 216 18.92 9.67 -15.30
C PHE A 216 19.85 8.71 -14.54
N CYS A 217 19.30 7.57 -14.15
CA CYS A 217 20.00 6.44 -13.54
C CYS A 217 20.11 5.28 -14.55
N ASP A 218 21.33 4.85 -14.88
CA ASP A 218 21.55 3.73 -15.81
C ASP A 218 20.99 2.42 -15.22
N PRO A 219 19.94 1.80 -15.82
CA PRO A 219 19.33 0.59 -15.26
C PRO A 219 20.21 -0.67 -15.43
N THR A 220 21.28 -0.60 -16.24
CA THR A 220 22.23 -1.70 -16.46
C THR A 220 23.44 -1.57 -15.52
N ASN A 221 23.96 -0.35 -15.36
CA ASN A 221 25.20 -0.09 -14.60
C ASN A 221 24.94 0.45 -13.17
N GLN A 222 23.71 0.84 -12.85
CA GLN A 222 23.28 1.43 -11.57
C GLN A 222 24.12 2.65 -11.15
N VAL A 223 24.39 3.54 -12.12
CA VAL A 223 25.10 4.80 -11.93
C VAL A 223 24.39 5.97 -12.61
N CYS A 224 24.49 7.15 -12.02
CA CYS A 224 24.03 8.39 -12.60
C CYS A 224 24.87 8.73 -13.83
N ASN A 225 24.24 8.81 -14.99
CA ASN A 225 24.90 9.25 -16.22
C ASN A 225 24.77 10.77 -16.37
N PRO A 226 25.75 11.44 -17.00
CA PRO A 226 25.64 12.86 -17.33
C PRO A 226 24.49 13.09 -18.32
N ALA A 227 23.82 14.24 -18.18
CA ALA A 227 22.71 14.64 -19.03
C ALA A 227 23.13 14.77 -20.51
N ALA A 228 22.33 14.23 -21.43
CA ALA A 228 22.63 14.13 -22.86
C ALA A 228 21.49 14.70 -23.74
N CYS A 229 21.55 14.45 -25.06
CA CYS A 229 20.52 14.86 -26.03
C CYS A 229 20.23 13.76 -27.08
N ASP A 230 20.58 12.51 -26.74
CA ASP A 230 20.61 11.34 -27.61
C ASP A 230 20.65 10.00 -26.82
N ASN A 231 20.14 9.97 -25.58
CA ASN A 231 20.19 8.82 -24.67
C ASN A 231 18.83 8.12 -24.45
N THR A 232 17.77 8.54 -25.14
CA THR A 232 16.39 8.01 -25.09
C THR A 232 15.66 8.17 -23.74
N HIS A 233 16.18 9.00 -22.84
CA HIS A 233 15.56 9.40 -21.58
C HIS A 233 15.36 10.92 -21.55
N LYS A 234 14.42 11.43 -20.75
CA LYS A 234 14.23 12.88 -20.61
C LYS A 234 15.09 13.41 -19.47
N ASP A 235 16.23 13.97 -19.82
CA ASP A 235 17.15 14.58 -18.85
C ASP A 235 16.75 16.01 -18.44
N SER A 236 17.39 16.53 -17.40
CA SER A 236 17.16 17.88 -16.85
C SER A 236 17.54 19.05 -17.77
N ASN A 237 18.20 18.77 -18.90
CA ASN A 237 18.65 19.74 -19.90
C ASN A 237 17.69 19.84 -21.13
N GLU A 238 16.62 19.05 -21.15
CA GLU A 238 15.68 18.87 -22.28
C GLU A 238 14.24 19.32 -21.96
N THR A 239 13.40 19.48 -22.99
CA THR A 239 11.95 19.74 -22.80
C THR A 239 11.05 18.54 -23.10
N ASP A 240 11.53 17.58 -23.91
CA ASP A 240 10.99 16.23 -24.09
C ASP A 240 12.16 15.29 -24.45
N VAL A 241 11.94 13.98 -24.48
CA VAL A 241 12.99 12.96 -24.71
C VAL A 241 13.77 13.24 -26.00
N ASP A 242 15.09 13.36 -25.88
CA ASP A 242 16.07 13.67 -26.92
C ASP A 242 15.87 15.03 -27.63
N CYS A 243 15.14 16.00 -27.04
CA CYS A 243 14.89 17.29 -27.70
C CYS A 243 14.60 18.53 -26.81
N GLY A 244 14.95 19.69 -27.37
CA GLY A 244 14.62 21.02 -26.86
C GLY A 244 15.44 21.47 -25.64
N GLY A 245 15.05 22.60 -25.05
CA GLY A 245 15.72 23.18 -23.89
C GLY A 245 17.12 23.71 -24.24
N SER A 246 18.15 22.93 -23.93
CA SER A 246 19.54 23.21 -24.29
C SER A 246 20.04 22.42 -25.50
N CYS A 247 19.30 21.40 -25.93
CA CYS A 247 19.71 20.50 -27.00
C CYS A 247 19.64 21.17 -28.38
N THR A 248 20.58 20.81 -29.25
CA THR A 248 20.57 21.24 -30.66
C THR A 248 19.46 20.57 -31.48
N THR A 249 18.97 19.43 -31.01
CA THR A 249 17.84 18.70 -31.58
C THR A 249 16.54 19.37 -31.15
N LYS A 250 15.76 19.85 -32.13
CA LYS A 250 14.45 20.45 -31.87
C LYS A 250 13.34 19.39 -31.81
N CYS A 251 12.37 19.63 -30.94
CA CYS A 251 11.18 18.82 -30.76
C CYS A 251 10.21 18.94 -31.94
N ALA A 252 9.64 17.81 -32.36
CA ALA A 252 8.60 17.74 -33.39
C ALA A 252 7.21 18.14 -32.86
N VAL A 253 6.23 18.31 -33.75
CA VAL A 253 4.83 18.60 -33.38
C VAL A 253 4.30 17.60 -32.34
N GLY A 254 3.63 18.11 -31.30
CA GLY A 254 3.07 17.32 -30.20
C GLY A 254 4.07 16.93 -29.09
N LYS A 255 5.37 17.25 -29.24
CA LYS A 255 6.39 17.06 -28.19
C LYS A 255 6.49 18.26 -27.24
N GLY A 256 6.96 18.00 -26.02
CA GLY A 256 7.06 18.97 -24.93
C GLY A 256 8.04 20.13 -25.19
N CYS A 257 7.60 21.35 -24.87
CA CYS A 257 8.39 22.58 -25.08
C CYS A 257 8.29 23.57 -23.91
N ALA A 258 9.32 24.41 -23.73
CA ALA A 258 9.31 25.56 -22.85
C ALA A 258 9.01 26.87 -23.63
N GLY A 259 9.43 26.95 -24.90
CA GLY A 259 9.13 28.03 -25.84
C GLY A 259 9.42 27.67 -27.31
N GLY A 260 9.11 28.58 -28.23
CA GLY A 260 9.16 28.31 -29.68
C GLY A 260 10.53 27.87 -30.23
N ASN A 261 11.63 28.25 -29.57
CA ASN A 261 12.97 27.80 -29.95
C ASN A 261 13.13 26.28 -29.88
N ASP A 262 12.41 25.60 -28.96
CA ASP A 262 12.47 24.15 -28.78
C ASP A 262 11.85 23.41 -29.97
N CYS A 263 10.95 24.04 -30.71
CA CYS A 263 10.10 23.41 -31.72
C CYS A 263 10.63 23.55 -33.15
N VAL A 264 10.57 22.48 -33.94
CA VAL A 264 10.99 22.47 -35.36
C VAL A 264 10.36 23.62 -36.14
N ASP A 265 9.04 23.73 -36.09
CA ASP A 265 8.24 24.76 -36.78
C ASP A 265 8.23 26.14 -36.07
N GLY A 266 8.98 26.28 -34.97
CA GLY A 266 9.14 27.55 -34.24
C GLY A 266 8.00 27.91 -33.28
N VAL A 267 6.89 27.15 -33.26
CA VAL A 267 5.69 27.45 -32.46
C VAL A 267 5.53 26.45 -31.30
N CYS A 268 5.40 26.96 -30.09
CA CYS A 268 5.13 26.21 -28.85
C CYS A 268 3.87 26.75 -28.19
N ASP A 269 2.87 25.91 -27.91
CA ASP A 269 1.71 26.32 -27.14
C ASP A 269 2.07 26.42 -25.65
N THR A 270 2.30 27.65 -25.19
CA THR A 270 2.60 27.94 -23.79
C THR A 270 1.39 27.87 -22.86
N ASN A 271 0.18 27.73 -23.39
CA ASN A 271 -1.09 27.66 -22.66
C ASN A 271 -1.60 26.21 -22.50
N ALA A 272 -1.16 25.30 -23.36
CA ALA A 272 -1.42 23.87 -23.22
C ALA A 272 -0.74 23.29 -21.96
N ASN A 273 -1.34 22.21 -21.42
CA ASN A 273 -0.78 21.44 -20.31
C ASN A 273 -0.90 19.93 -20.61
N PRO A 274 0.20 19.22 -20.94
CA PRO A 274 1.56 19.75 -21.11
C PRO A 274 1.67 20.75 -22.27
N LYS A 275 2.66 21.66 -22.19
CA LYS A 275 3.01 22.57 -23.28
C LYS A 275 3.60 21.77 -24.44
N VAL A 276 3.13 22.00 -25.67
CA VAL A 276 3.52 21.19 -26.83
C VAL A 276 3.82 22.03 -28.07
N CYS A 277 4.73 21.55 -28.91
CA CYS A 277 5.01 22.12 -30.22
C CYS A 277 3.80 22.00 -31.15
N LEU A 278 3.44 23.09 -31.83
CA LEU A 278 2.36 23.12 -32.81
C LEU A 278 2.90 22.91 -34.23
N ALA A 279 2.02 22.49 -35.15
CA ALA A 279 2.32 22.44 -36.57
C ALA A 279 2.24 23.85 -37.20
N ALA A 280 3.03 24.06 -38.25
CA ALA A 280 2.95 25.22 -39.14
C ALA A 280 1.52 25.49 -39.65
N THR A 281 1.08 26.75 -39.66
CA THR A 281 -0.18 27.18 -40.28
C THR A 281 -0.04 28.53 -40.97
N CYS A 282 -0.76 28.72 -42.09
CA CYS A 282 -0.83 29.95 -42.91
C CYS A 282 -1.47 31.18 -42.21
N THR A 283 -1.37 31.26 -40.88
CA THR A 283 -1.91 32.29 -39.99
C THR A 283 -1.12 32.44 -38.67
N ASP A 284 -0.04 31.68 -38.45
CA ASP A 284 0.70 31.71 -37.17
C ASP A 284 1.72 32.85 -37.05
N THR A 285 1.85 33.67 -38.11
CA THR A 285 2.74 34.84 -38.21
C THR A 285 4.25 34.53 -38.24
N VAL A 286 4.63 33.27 -38.41
CA VAL A 286 6.01 32.82 -38.60
C VAL A 286 6.16 32.15 -39.97
N ALA A 287 7.12 32.60 -40.78
CA ALA A 287 7.48 31.90 -42.01
C ALA A 287 8.12 30.54 -41.69
N ASN A 288 7.30 29.49 -41.62
CA ASN A 288 7.65 28.11 -41.37
C ASN A 288 7.11 27.21 -42.51
N GLY A 289 7.13 25.87 -42.33
CA GLY A 289 6.63 24.94 -43.35
C GLY A 289 7.33 25.08 -44.72
N ASP A 290 6.54 25.33 -45.77
CA ASP A 290 7.00 25.58 -47.14
C ASP A 290 6.63 26.98 -47.70
N GLU A 291 6.26 27.92 -46.82
CA GLU A 291 5.89 29.29 -47.17
C GLU A 291 7.00 30.05 -47.90
N THR A 292 6.64 30.98 -48.79
CA THR A 292 7.63 31.81 -49.50
C THR A 292 7.85 33.18 -48.85
N ASP A 293 6.83 33.71 -48.20
CA ASP A 293 6.88 34.87 -47.29
C ASP A 293 5.87 34.63 -46.15
N VAL A 294 5.91 35.41 -45.07
CA VAL A 294 5.12 35.13 -43.84
C VAL A 294 3.62 35.03 -44.16
N ASP A 295 3.01 33.91 -43.75
CA ASP A 295 1.61 33.52 -43.96
C ASP A 295 1.18 33.36 -45.44
N CYS A 296 2.12 33.25 -46.42
CA CYS A 296 1.78 33.19 -47.84
C CYS A 296 2.71 32.40 -48.79
N GLY A 297 2.12 31.94 -49.90
CA GLY A 297 2.81 31.17 -50.95
C GLY A 297 3.06 29.70 -50.56
N GLY A 298 3.74 28.93 -51.40
CA GLY A 298 3.95 27.50 -51.14
C GLY A 298 2.62 26.74 -51.04
N SER A 299 2.47 25.87 -50.03
CA SER A 299 1.20 25.18 -49.76
C SER A 299 0.05 26.12 -49.36
N CYS A 300 0.35 27.33 -48.87
CA CYS A 300 -0.63 28.37 -48.56
C CYS A 300 -1.16 29.10 -49.81
N ALA A 301 -0.48 29.00 -50.97
CA ALA A 301 -0.86 29.72 -52.20
C ALA A 301 -2.31 29.51 -52.73
N PRO A 302 -3.05 28.42 -52.45
CA PRO A 302 -4.46 28.29 -52.83
C PRO A 302 -5.41 29.19 -52.03
N THR A 303 -5.03 29.61 -50.82
CA THR A 303 -5.86 30.41 -49.89
C THR A 303 -5.27 31.77 -49.56
N SER A 304 -3.94 31.85 -49.45
CA SER A 304 -3.15 33.03 -49.08
C SER A 304 -2.01 33.22 -50.10
N LYS A 305 -2.32 33.94 -51.19
CA LYS A 305 -1.29 34.36 -52.15
C LYS A 305 -0.52 35.57 -51.64
N CYS A 306 0.76 35.61 -51.97
CA CYS A 306 1.61 36.76 -51.71
C CYS A 306 1.23 37.94 -52.61
N ALA A 307 1.29 39.14 -52.05
CA ALA A 307 1.05 40.40 -52.77
C ALA A 307 2.31 40.86 -53.54
N ASP A 308 2.18 41.87 -54.41
CA ASP A 308 3.34 42.45 -55.09
C ASP A 308 4.41 42.93 -54.09
N THR A 309 5.69 42.80 -54.46
CA THR A 309 6.90 42.98 -53.62
C THR A 309 7.15 41.95 -52.51
N LYS A 310 6.21 41.05 -52.19
CA LYS A 310 6.48 39.89 -51.31
C LYS A 310 7.29 38.82 -52.04
N LYS A 311 8.01 37.98 -51.28
CA LYS A 311 8.81 36.88 -51.82
C LYS A 311 7.96 35.80 -52.47
N CYS A 312 8.52 35.18 -53.50
CA CYS A 312 7.92 34.07 -54.23
C CYS A 312 9.01 33.14 -54.78
N LYS A 313 8.58 31.95 -55.22
CA LYS A 313 9.42 30.93 -55.86
C LYS A 313 8.88 30.53 -57.23
N VAL A 314 7.57 30.64 -57.43
CA VAL A 314 6.85 30.44 -58.69
C VAL A 314 5.76 31.50 -58.85
N GLY A 315 5.32 31.77 -60.09
CA GLY A 315 4.21 32.70 -60.35
C GLY A 315 2.89 32.31 -59.65
N GLY A 316 2.72 31.03 -59.31
CA GLY A 316 1.60 30.53 -58.52
C GLY A 316 1.49 31.15 -57.11
N ASP A 317 2.61 31.51 -56.48
CA ASP A 317 2.64 32.15 -55.15
C ASP A 317 2.06 33.58 -55.20
N CYS A 318 2.12 34.23 -56.37
CA CYS A 318 1.82 35.64 -56.55
C CYS A 318 0.35 35.91 -56.92
N THR A 319 -0.17 36.99 -56.37
CA THR A 319 -1.50 37.54 -56.73
C THR A 319 -1.56 37.95 -58.20
N SER A 320 -0.47 38.51 -58.74
CA SER A 320 -0.35 38.87 -60.17
C SER A 320 -0.17 37.68 -61.12
N GLY A 321 0.07 36.47 -60.59
CA GLY A 321 0.47 35.30 -61.39
C GLY A 321 1.93 35.32 -61.87
N TYR A 322 2.68 36.40 -61.63
CA TYR A 322 4.07 36.57 -62.08
C TYR A 322 5.03 36.78 -60.90
N CYS A 323 6.06 35.94 -60.85
CA CYS A 323 7.19 36.02 -59.92
C CYS A 323 8.45 36.35 -60.73
N ASP A 324 9.14 37.45 -60.40
CA ASP A 324 10.38 37.84 -61.08
C ASP A 324 11.48 36.82 -60.76
N ALA A 325 11.91 36.04 -61.76
CA ALA A 325 12.91 34.99 -61.60
C ALA A 325 14.33 35.49 -61.26
N THR A 326 14.56 36.81 -61.29
CA THR A 326 15.81 37.50 -60.95
C THR A 326 15.76 38.08 -59.54
N GLN A 327 14.61 38.64 -59.13
CA GLN A 327 14.43 39.29 -57.82
C GLN A 327 13.74 38.40 -56.77
N LEU A 328 13.09 37.30 -57.18
CA LEU A 328 12.31 36.39 -56.35
C LEU A 328 11.18 37.09 -55.57
N VAL A 329 10.53 38.08 -56.22
CA VAL A 329 9.38 38.81 -55.69
C VAL A 329 8.27 38.96 -56.74
N CYS A 330 7.03 39.13 -56.27
CA CYS A 330 5.85 39.32 -57.12
C CYS A 330 5.82 40.73 -57.77
N ALA A 331 5.44 40.81 -59.04
CA ALA A 331 5.46 42.04 -59.85
C ALA A 331 4.23 42.18 -60.78
N PRO A 332 3.88 43.41 -61.24
CA PRO A 332 2.63 43.71 -61.97
C PRO A 332 2.67 43.46 -63.49
N ALA A 333 1.47 43.52 -64.10
CA ALA A 333 1.10 43.10 -65.46
C ALA A 333 1.19 44.18 -66.58
N THR A 334 1.49 43.78 -67.83
CA THR A 334 1.63 44.65 -69.03
C THR A 334 1.37 43.92 -70.37
N CYS A 335 0.77 44.57 -71.41
CA CYS A 335 0.51 43.98 -72.76
C CYS A 335 1.80 43.67 -73.60
N ASN A 336 2.95 43.40 -72.97
CA ASN A 336 4.21 43.06 -73.65
C ASN A 336 5.23 42.31 -72.76
N ASP A 337 4.79 41.70 -71.64
CA ASP A 337 5.63 40.87 -70.78
C ASP A 337 5.62 39.37 -71.15
N THR A 338 4.90 39.01 -72.23
CA THR A 338 4.81 37.66 -72.82
C THR A 338 4.10 36.61 -71.96
N VAL A 339 3.37 37.02 -70.91
CA VAL A 339 2.49 36.13 -70.13
C VAL A 339 1.06 36.65 -70.12
N LEU A 340 0.07 35.74 -70.24
CA LEU A 340 -1.34 36.11 -70.25
C LEU A 340 -1.78 36.63 -68.87
N ASN A 341 -1.86 37.95 -68.72
CA ASN A 341 -2.27 38.65 -67.51
C ASN A 341 -3.21 39.82 -67.85
N GLY A 342 -3.62 40.63 -66.86
CA GLY A 342 -4.47 41.80 -67.09
C GLY A 342 -5.86 41.48 -67.68
N ASP A 343 -6.33 42.28 -68.64
CA ASP A 343 -7.61 42.11 -69.35
C ASP A 343 -7.49 41.40 -70.71
N GLU A 344 -6.29 40.97 -71.09
CA GLU A 344 -5.96 40.36 -72.39
C GLU A 344 -6.80 39.13 -72.76
N THR A 345 -6.87 38.82 -74.05
CA THR A 345 -7.62 37.67 -74.58
C THR A 345 -6.72 36.57 -75.14
N ASP A 346 -5.65 36.93 -75.84
CA ASP A 346 -4.49 36.08 -76.13
C ASP A 346 -3.24 36.80 -75.59
N VAL A 347 -2.09 36.11 -75.55
CA VAL A 347 -0.83 36.74 -75.11
C VAL A 347 -0.50 37.94 -76.00
N ASP A 348 -0.38 39.11 -75.38
CA ASP A 348 -0.12 40.42 -76.01
C ASP A 348 -1.25 40.91 -76.98
N CYS A 349 -2.48 40.36 -76.95
CA CYS A 349 -3.61 40.87 -77.76
C CYS A 349 -5.03 40.78 -77.16
N GLY A 350 -5.91 41.66 -77.67
CA GLY A 350 -7.31 41.80 -77.32
C GLY A 350 -7.59 42.61 -76.06
N GLY A 351 -8.88 42.77 -75.73
CA GLY A 351 -9.31 43.64 -74.62
C GLY A 351 -9.00 45.11 -74.93
N THR A 352 -8.18 45.75 -74.09
CA THR A 352 -7.62 47.08 -74.38
C THR A 352 -6.36 47.06 -75.28
N CYS A 353 -5.71 45.90 -75.43
CA CYS A 353 -4.60 45.67 -76.36
C CYS A 353 -5.14 45.40 -77.81
N PRO A 354 -4.31 45.31 -78.87
CA PRO A 354 -4.78 45.29 -80.27
C PRO A 354 -5.66 44.09 -80.67
N LYS A 355 -6.52 44.27 -81.68
CA LYS A 355 -7.38 43.19 -82.24
C LYS A 355 -6.57 41.98 -82.71
N CYS A 356 -7.12 40.80 -82.46
CA CYS A 356 -6.52 39.51 -82.75
C CYS A 356 -6.94 39.00 -84.16
N ALA A 357 -6.10 38.18 -84.80
CA ALA A 357 -6.31 37.64 -86.15
C ALA A 357 -6.86 36.21 -86.14
N ASP A 358 -7.37 35.70 -87.27
CA ASP A 358 -7.85 34.32 -87.43
C ASP A 358 -6.95 33.29 -86.74
N THR A 359 -7.53 32.40 -85.93
CA THR A 359 -6.90 31.46 -84.95
C THR A 359 -6.32 32.04 -83.63
N LYS A 360 -6.27 33.36 -83.44
CA LYS A 360 -5.90 34.00 -82.14
C LYS A 360 -7.12 34.19 -81.23
N ILE A 361 -6.87 34.19 -79.91
CA ILE A 361 -7.91 34.14 -78.88
C ILE A 361 -8.58 35.51 -78.70
N CYS A 362 -9.91 35.57 -78.72
CA CYS A 362 -10.75 36.77 -78.50
C CYS A 362 -11.88 36.51 -77.48
N LYS A 363 -12.39 37.56 -76.81
CA LYS A 363 -13.52 37.45 -75.86
C LYS A 363 -14.87 37.83 -76.49
N ILE A 364 -14.88 38.76 -77.46
CA ILE A 364 -16.10 39.18 -78.19
C ILE A 364 -15.84 39.26 -79.70
N ASN A 365 -16.91 39.15 -80.50
CA ASN A 365 -16.86 39.21 -81.98
C ASN A 365 -16.13 40.44 -82.55
N ASN A 366 -16.07 41.54 -81.80
CA ASN A 366 -15.34 42.74 -82.21
C ASN A 366 -13.82 42.60 -82.05
N ASP A 367 -13.30 41.76 -81.15
CA ASP A 367 -11.84 41.60 -80.98
C ASP A 367 -11.20 40.89 -82.18
N CYS A 368 -12.02 40.18 -82.95
CA CYS A 368 -11.66 39.31 -84.07
C CYS A 368 -11.86 40.02 -85.43
N VAL A 369 -11.11 39.64 -86.48
CA VAL A 369 -11.20 40.29 -87.81
C VAL A 369 -12.45 39.89 -88.60
N SER A 370 -12.88 38.63 -88.50
CA SER A 370 -14.02 38.07 -89.24
C SER A 370 -15.40 38.53 -88.77
N LEU A 371 -15.47 39.33 -87.70
CA LEU A 371 -16.69 39.58 -86.91
C LEU A 371 -17.33 38.33 -86.29
N ASN A 372 -16.62 37.21 -86.27
CA ASN A 372 -17.01 35.97 -85.60
C ASN A 372 -15.95 35.58 -84.57
N CYS A 373 -16.24 35.83 -83.28
CA CYS A 373 -15.56 35.15 -82.18
C CYS A 373 -16.17 33.75 -82.10
N GLY A 374 -15.49 32.79 -82.71
CA GLY A 374 -15.85 31.39 -82.63
C GLY A 374 -15.88 30.96 -81.18
N THR A 375 -16.80 30.05 -80.86
CA THR A 375 -17.10 29.62 -79.48
C THR A 375 -15.90 29.04 -78.72
N GLY A 376 -14.85 28.61 -79.41
CA GLY A 376 -13.53 28.34 -78.83
C GLY A 376 -12.72 29.59 -78.48
N LEU A 377 -13.40 30.70 -78.13
CA LEU A 377 -12.86 32.04 -77.88
C LEU A 377 -11.80 32.46 -78.91
N THR A 378 -12.03 32.23 -80.21
CA THR A 378 -10.99 32.42 -81.25
C THR A 378 -11.57 32.99 -82.53
N CYS A 379 -10.75 33.73 -83.28
CA CYS A 379 -11.15 34.34 -84.55
C CYS A 379 -11.39 33.25 -85.63
N VAL A 380 -12.60 33.14 -86.20
CA VAL A 380 -12.98 32.07 -87.18
C VAL A 380 -13.77 32.55 -88.41
N ALA A 381 -13.86 31.73 -89.45
CA ALA A 381 -14.55 32.02 -90.72
C ALA A 381 -16.08 31.75 -90.71
N ALA A 382 -16.78 32.21 -91.75
CA ALA A 382 -18.25 32.17 -91.94
C ALA A 382 -18.81 30.80 -92.41
N THR A 383 -20.04 30.46 -92.01
CA THR A 383 -20.71 29.14 -92.22
C THR A 383 -22.26 29.25 -92.16
N CYS A 384 -23.04 28.20 -92.50
CA CYS A 384 -24.50 28.12 -92.21
C CYS A 384 -24.83 28.03 -90.69
N SER A 385 -23.97 28.55 -89.82
CA SER A 385 -24.09 28.50 -88.36
C SER A 385 -23.28 29.63 -87.70
N ASP A 386 -23.03 30.73 -88.42
CA ASP A 386 -22.38 31.94 -87.89
C ASP A 386 -23.36 32.97 -87.29
N ASN A 387 -24.66 32.64 -87.30
CA ASN A 387 -25.77 33.37 -86.67
C ASN A 387 -26.09 34.71 -87.37
N ILE A 388 -25.73 34.83 -88.65
CA ILE A 388 -25.84 36.03 -89.49
C ILE A 388 -26.38 35.60 -90.86
N LYS A 389 -27.69 35.79 -91.13
CA LYS A 389 -28.34 35.29 -92.35
C LYS A 389 -27.54 35.54 -93.63
N ASN A 390 -26.94 34.49 -94.20
CA ASN A 390 -26.09 34.59 -95.38
C ASN A 390 -26.21 33.36 -96.31
N GLN A 391 -25.42 33.36 -97.39
CA GLN A 391 -25.16 32.31 -98.40
C GLN A 391 -26.29 31.45 -99.03
N GLY A 392 -27.54 31.43 -98.55
CA GLY A 392 -28.68 30.75 -99.21
C GLY A 392 -29.89 30.43 -98.33
N GLU A 393 -29.83 30.67 -97.02
CA GLU A 393 -30.79 30.07 -96.06
C GLU A 393 -32.24 30.58 -96.19
N THR A 394 -33.22 29.72 -95.88
CA THR A 394 -34.64 30.10 -95.84
C THR A 394 -34.97 31.06 -94.68
N ASP A 395 -34.34 30.89 -93.53
CA ASP A 395 -34.32 31.83 -92.39
C ASP A 395 -32.88 31.87 -91.83
N ILE A 396 -32.57 32.76 -90.87
CA ILE A 396 -31.22 32.93 -90.29
C ILE A 396 -30.60 31.56 -89.97
N ASP A 397 -29.53 31.19 -90.68
CA ASP A 397 -28.74 29.97 -90.48
C ASP A 397 -29.53 28.66 -90.63
N CYS A 398 -30.72 28.66 -91.24
CA CYS A 398 -31.53 27.45 -91.34
C CYS A 398 -32.43 27.30 -92.60
N GLY A 399 -32.53 26.04 -93.01
CA GLY A 399 -33.35 25.50 -94.09
C GLY A 399 -32.94 25.93 -95.50
N GLY A 400 -33.29 25.10 -96.48
CA GLY A 400 -33.06 25.38 -97.90
C GLY A 400 -32.01 24.48 -98.57
N ASP A 401 -32.13 24.50 -99.91
CA ASP A 401 -31.37 23.83 -100.97
C ASP A 401 -31.23 22.28 -100.95
N GLN A 402 -31.30 21.71 -102.15
CA GLN A 402 -31.26 20.27 -102.41
C GLN A 402 -29.84 19.85 -102.85
N GLY A 403 -28.91 19.81 -101.89
CA GLY A 403 -27.84 18.79 -101.91
C GLY A 403 -26.44 19.18 -102.39
N THR A 404 -25.90 20.35 -102.03
CA THR A 404 -24.43 20.56 -102.01
C THR A 404 -23.84 21.07 -100.69
N THR A 405 -24.65 21.65 -99.80
CA THR A 405 -24.27 22.01 -98.42
C THR A 405 -25.52 22.00 -97.55
N ASP A 406 -25.62 21.06 -96.61
CA ASP A 406 -26.77 20.96 -95.70
C ASP A 406 -26.68 22.05 -94.61
N CYS A 407 -27.34 23.20 -94.82
CA CYS A 407 -27.66 24.10 -93.71
C CYS A 407 -28.73 23.43 -92.81
N PRO A 408 -28.72 23.64 -91.47
CA PRO A 408 -29.57 22.88 -90.55
C PRO A 408 -31.06 23.20 -90.68
N ARG A 409 -31.94 22.29 -90.24
CA ARG A 409 -33.39 22.43 -90.39
C ARG A 409 -33.99 23.55 -89.53
N CYS A 410 -35.02 24.20 -90.06
CA CYS A 410 -35.74 25.31 -89.45
C CYS A 410 -36.49 24.91 -88.17
N ALA A 411 -36.40 25.79 -87.16
CA ALA A 411 -37.15 25.71 -85.92
C ALA A 411 -38.63 26.13 -86.09
N ASP A 412 -39.44 25.93 -85.06
CA ASP A 412 -40.86 26.32 -85.05
C ASP A 412 -41.08 27.80 -85.36
N ALA A 413 -42.18 28.12 -86.04
CA ALA A 413 -42.54 29.44 -86.57
C ALA A 413 -41.55 30.07 -87.58
N LYS A 414 -40.41 29.44 -87.86
CA LYS A 414 -39.57 29.73 -89.03
C LYS A 414 -40.24 29.14 -90.29
N ALA A 415 -39.89 29.64 -91.46
CA ALA A 415 -40.53 29.27 -92.73
C ALA A 415 -40.16 27.85 -93.18
N CYS A 416 -41.09 27.14 -93.82
CA CYS A 416 -40.87 25.81 -94.42
C CYS A 416 -41.66 25.63 -95.72
N ALA A 417 -41.21 24.70 -96.57
CA ALA A 417 -41.95 24.21 -97.73
C ALA A 417 -42.38 22.74 -97.57
N ILE A 418 -41.63 21.93 -96.80
CA ILE A 418 -41.93 20.53 -96.47
C ILE A 418 -41.58 20.20 -95.01
N ASP A 419 -42.12 19.11 -94.48
CA ASP A 419 -41.71 18.55 -93.16
C ASP A 419 -40.19 18.32 -93.06
N GLY A 420 -39.56 18.00 -94.20
CA GLY A 420 -38.10 17.82 -94.32
C GLY A 420 -37.26 19.10 -94.17
N ASP A 421 -37.88 20.27 -94.11
CA ASP A 421 -37.22 21.54 -93.78
C ASP A 421 -37.28 21.83 -92.27
N CYS A 422 -38.17 21.15 -91.52
CA CYS A 422 -38.43 21.37 -90.10
C CYS A 422 -37.63 20.44 -89.18
N LEU A 423 -37.46 20.83 -87.92
CA LEU A 423 -36.83 19.97 -86.90
C LEU A 423 -37.44 18.56 -86.87
N THR A 424 -36.62 17.54 -86.64
CA THR A 424 -37.04 16.14 -86.67
C THR A 424 -38.21 15.89 -85.72
N ASN A 425 -39.23 15.16 -86.22
CA ASN A 425 -40.55 14.90 -85.63
C ASN A 425 -41.55 16.08 -85.65
N HIS A 426 -41.12 17.31 -85.86
CA HIS A 426 -42.03 18.44 -86.10
C HIS A 426 -42.62 18.35 -87.53
N ALA A 427 -43.70 19.09 -87.79
CA ALA A 427 -44.40 19.11 -89.07
C ALA A 427 -44.37 20.52 -89.70
N CYS A 428 -44.31 20.60 -91.02
CA CYS A 428 -44.56 21.85 -91.74
C CYS A 428 -46.07 22.00 -91.89
N ASP A 429 -46.66 23.00 -91.22
CA ASP A 429 -48.11 23.16 -91.18
C ASP A 429 -48.66 23.53 -92.57
N PRO A 430 -49.44 22.67 -93.24
CA PRO A 430 -49.91 22.91 -94.61
C PRO A 430 -50.94 24.05 -94.69
N SER A 431 -51.37 24.61 -93.56
CA SER A 431 -52.22 25.80 -93.49
C SER A 431 -51.48 27.12 -93.27
N THR A 432 -50.19 27.10 -92.90
CA THR A 432 -49.42 28.33 -92.58
C THR A 432 -48.01 28.38 -93.16
N THR A 433 -47.46 27.28 -93.73
CA THR A 433 -46.09 27.20 -94.28
C THR A 433 -44.99 27.58 -93.28
N THR A 434 -45.21 27.26 -92.01
CA THR A 434 -44.24 27.37 -90.93
C THR A 434 -44.14 26.06 -90.17
N CYS A 435 -42.98 25.81 -89.56
CA CYS A 435 -42.78 24.63 -88.73
C CYS A 435 -43.63 24.72 -87.45
N VAL A 436 -44.30 23.63 -87.09
CA VAL A 436 -45.06 23.46 -85.86
C VAL A 436 -44.73 22.09 -85.24
N GLN A 437 -44.78 22.01 -83.91
CA GLN A 437 -44.25 20.85 -83.19
C GLN A 437 -45.06 19.58 -83.43
N CYS A 438 -46.39 19.69 -83.59
CA CYS A 438 -47.22 18.50 -83.74
C CYS A 438 -48.54 18.72 -84.47
N LEU A 439 -49.02 17.64 -85.09
CA LEU A 439 -50.41 17.46 -85.52
C LEU A 439 -51.04 16.20 -84.88
N ALA A 440 -50.23 15.30 -84.30
CA ALA A 440 -50.65 14.18 -83.47
C ALA A 440 -49.60 13.88 -82.38
N ASN A 441 -49.95 13.07 -81.36
CA ASN A 441 -49.03 12.72 -80.26
C ASN A 441 -47.71 12.08 -80.75
N ALA A 442 -47.73 11.35 -81.87
CA ALA A 442 -46.53 10.72 -82.45
C ALA A 442 -45.47 11.71 -82.97
N ASN A 443 -45.81 13.01 -83.11
CA ASN A 443 -44.83 14.08 -83.35
C ASN A 443 -44.10 14.50 -82.06
N CYS A 444 -44.71 14.30 -80.90
CA CYS A 444 -44.19 14.74 -79.62
C CYS A 444 -43.23 13.72 -79.00
N ALA A 445 -42.28 14.22 -78.21
CA ALA A 445 -41.45 13.38 -77.36
C ALA A 445 -42.30 12.61 -76.32
N LEU A 446 -41.76 11.51 -75.80
CA LEU A 446 -42.32 10.81 -74.66
C LEU A 446 -42.50 11.77 -73.46
N GLY A 447 -43.57 11.61 -72.69
CA GLY A 447 -43.99 12.53 -71.62
C GLY A 447 -44.62 13.85 -72.09
N LYS A 448 -44.79 14.06 -73.39
CA LYS A 448 -45.50 15.20 -73.99
C LYS A 448 -46.61 14.74 -74.92
N LEU A 449 -47.82 15.27 -74.74
CA LEU A 449 -48.95 15.07 -75.64
C LEU A 449 -49.13 16.30 -76.54
N CYS A 450 -49.72 16.09 -77.72
CA CYS A 450 -49.94 17.15 -78.68
C CYS A 450 -51.19 17.97 -78.31
N ASP A 451 -51.02 19.27 -78.09
CA ASP A 451 -52.14 20.21 -78.15
C ASP A 451 -52.50 20.42 -79.62
N THR A 452 -53.54 19.73 -80.10
CA THR A 452 -53.99 19.83 -81.50
C THR A 452 -54.67 21.16 -81.85
N THR A 453 -54.88 22.05 -80.87
CA THR A 453 -55.42 23.40 -81.08
C THR A 453 -54.28 24.42 -81.22
N LEU A 454 -53.25 24.31 -80.39
CA LEU A 454 -52.05 25.16 -80.42
C LEU A 454 -50.95 24.64 -81.38
N LYS A 455 -51.05 23.37 -81.83
CA LYS A 455 -50.07 22.63 -82.65
C LYS A 455 -48.70 22.47 -81.95
N THR A 456 -48.72 22.43 -80.62
CA THR A 456 -47.53 22.40 -79.75
C THR A 456 -47.52 21.19 -78.82
N CYS A 457 -46.33 20.67 -78.51
CA CYS A 457 -46.14 19.57 -77.55
C CYS A 457 -46.13 20.08 -76.09
N THR A 458 -47.10 20.92 -75.76
CA THR A 458 -47.20 21.69 -74.51
C THR A 458 -47.93 20.97 -73.39
N ILE A 459 -48.71 19.93 -73.70
CA ILE A 459 -49.42 19.15 -72.68
C ILE A 459 -48.40 18.19 -72.06
N ASN A 460 -47.94 18.51 -70.84
CA ASN A 460 -47.22 17.54 -70.01
C ASN A 460 -48.14 16.35 -69.75
N GLY A 461 -47.71 15.14 -70.11
CA GLY A 461 -48.49 13.95 -69.79
C GLY A 461 -48.13 12.72 -70.62
N CYS A 462 -48.70 11.61 -70.19
CA CYS A 462 -48.42 10.27 -70.71
C CYS A 462 -49.70 9.44 -70.78
N VAL A 463 -49.70 8.45 -71.67
CA VAL A 463 -50.78 7.46 -71.81
C VAL A 463 -50.13 6.08 -71.82
N ALA A 464 -50.18 5.38 -70.69
CA ALA A 464 -49.55 4.09 -70.48
C ALA A 464 -49.86 3.10 -71.63
N GLY A 465 -48.84 2.44 -72.19
CA GLY A 465 -48.97 1.53 -73.32
C GLY A 465 -49.25 2.16 -74.68
N SER A 466 -49.19 3.50 -74.83
CA SER A 466 -49.36 4.14 -76.16
C SER A 466 -48.54 5.43 -76.39
N HIS A 467 -48.28 6.22 -75.34
CA HIS A 467 -47.34 7.34 -75.38
C HIS A 467 -46.73 7.52 -73.98
N GLU A 468 -45.63 6.82 -73.72
CA GLU A 468 -45.10 6.63 -72.36
C GLU A 468 -44.20 7.81 -71.91
N CYS A 469 -43.56 7.68 -70.75
CA CYS A 469 -42.64 8.69 -70.21
C CYS A 469 -41.21 8.51 -70.75
N PRO A 470 -40.38 9.57 -70.73
CA PRO A 470 -38.99 9.48 -71.16
C PRO A 470 -38.10 8.81 -70.10
N GLY A 471 -37.13 8.01 -70.53
CA GLY A 471 -36.13 7.41 -69.64
C GLY A 471 -36.71 6.39 -68.66
N THR A 472 -36.56 6.65 -67.36
CA THR A 472 -36.98 5.78 -66.25
C THR A 472 -38.17 6.34 -65.44
N GLU A 473 -38.73 7.47 -65.85
CA GLU A 473 -39.92 8.05 -65.23
C GLU A 473 -41.13 7.14 -65.41
N THR A 474 -42.03 7.09 -64.42
CA THR A 474 -43.25 6.28 -64.47
C THR A 474 -44.48 7.16 -64.70
N CYS A 475 -45.42 6.67 -65.50
CA CYS A 475 -46.67 7.36 -65.81
C CYS A 475 -47.67 7.28 -64.65
N CYS A 476 -47.52 8.16 -63.66
CA CYS A 476 -48.40 8.28 -62.51
C CYS A 476 -49.63 9.14 -62.86
N THR A 477 -50.80 8.50 -62.91
CA THR A 477 -52.12 9.16 -63.13
C THR A 477 -52.19 10.15 -64.31
N GLY A 478 -51.38 9.90 -65.35
CA GLY A 478 -51.32 10.69 -66.58
C GLY A 478 -50.20 11.75 -66.63
N SER A 479 -49.42 11.90 -65.55
CA SER A 479 -48.17 12.68 -65.51
C SER A 479 -46.95 11.78 -65.35
N CYS A 480 -45.77 12.25 -65.75
CA CYS A 480 -44.52 11.54 -65.52
C CYS A 480 -43.90 11.99 -64.19
N SER A 481 -43.55 11.03 -63.34
CA SER A 481 -42.82 11.26 -62.08
C SER A 481 -41.64 10.29 -61.96
N ASP A 482 -40.53 10.81 -61.43
CA ASP A 482 -39.38 9.99 -61.04
C ASP A 482 -39.62 9.38 -59.65
N LEU A 483 -39.96 8.08 -59.62
CA LEU A 483 -40.18 7.33 -58.39
C LEU A 483 -38.94 7.22 -57.49
N THR A 484 -37.75 7.64 -57.96
CA THR A 484 -36.51 7.63 -57.19
C THR A 484 -36.23 8.94 -56.45
N ALA A 485 -36.90 10.04 -56.84
CA ALA A 485 -36.59 11.41 -56.40
C ALA A 485 -37.81 12.29 -56.07
N ASP A 486 -39.02 11.99 -56.56
CA ASP A 486 -40.25 12.76 -56.28
C ASP A 486 -40.82 12.44 -54.87
N PRO A 487 -40.86 13.39 -53.91
CA PRO A 487 -41.39 13.15 -52.58
C PRO A 487 -42.91 12.88 -52.54
N GLN A 488 -43.64 13.07 -53.65
CA GLN A 488 -45.08 12.77 -53.76
C GLN A 488 -45.38 11.40 -54.40
N HIS A 489 -44.37 10.74 -54.99
CA HIS A 489 -44.51 9.47 -55.71
C HIS A 489 -43.32 8.52 -55.40
N CYS A 490 -42.80 8.56 -54.17
CA CYS A 490 -41.56 7.90 -53.81
C CYS A 490 -41.73 6.37 -53.78
N GLY A 491 -41.00 5.66 -54.63
CA GLY A 491 -41.05 4.22 -54.83
C GLY A 491 -42.30 3.69 -55.54
N ALA A 492 -43.45 4.37 -55.45
CA ALA A 492 -44.66 4.04 -56.19
C ALA A 492 -45.56 5.27 -56.42
N CYS A 493 -46.35 5.22 -57.50
CA CYS A 493 -47.29 6.29 -57.84
C CYS A 493 -48.33 6.52 -56.72
N GLY A 494 -48.31 7.71 -56.13
CA GLY A 494 -49.21 8.12 -55.05
C GLY A 494 -48.64 7.90 -53.64
N THR A 495 -47.43 7.36 -53.51
CA THR A 495 -46.72 7.24 -52.23
C THR A 495 -46.01 8.55 -51.91
N ALA A 496 -46.75 9.50 -51.33
CA ALA A 496 -46.17 10.71 -50.78
C ALA A 496 -45.48 10.44 -49.44
N CYS A 497 -44.29 10.99 -49.24
CA CYS A 497 -43.53 10.88 -47.99
C CYS A 497 -44.19 11.66 -46.86
N SER A 498 -44.14 11.13 -45.64
CA SER A 498 -44.80 11.73 -44.48
C SER A 498 -44.10 13.03 -44.06
N ASN A 499 -44.90 14.06 -43.76
CA ASN A 499 -44.44 15.33 -43.21
C ASN A 499 -44.55 15.39 -41.67
N ASN A 500 -44.95 14.30 -41.01
CA ASN A 500 -45.08 14.24 -39.56
C ASN A 500 -43.70 14.37 -38.88
N HIS A 501 -43.45 15.54 -38.28
CA HIS A 501 -42.16 15.95 -37.71
C HIS A 501 -40.94 15.77 -38.67
N VAL A 502 -41.18 15.92 -39.97
CA VAL A 502 -40.16 15.98 -41.03
C VAL A 502 -40.39 17.29 -41.82
N PRO A 503 -39.64 18.37 -41.56
CA PRO A 503 -39.93 19.69 -42.17
C PRO A 503 -39.65 19.76 -43.67
N THR A 504 -38.78 18.89 -44.15
CA THR A 504 -38.35 18.79 -45.56
C THR A 504 -38.30 17.32 -45.98
N PRO A 505 -39.47 16.70 -46.26
CA PRO A 505 -39.51 15.33 -46.76
C PRO A 505 -38.93 15.29 -48.18
N THR A 506 -38.06 14.32 -48.42
CA THR A 506 -37.34 14.09 -49.67
C THR A 506 -37.49 12.62 -50.09
N CYS A 507 -37.27 12.32 -51.37
CA CYS A 507 -37.14 10.95 -51.84
C CYS A 507 -35.72 10.75 -52.38
N ALA A 508 -35.09 9.64 -52.04
CA ALA A 508 -33.78 9.27 -52.55
C ALA A 508 -33.72 7.75 -52.78
N ALA A 509 -33.35 7.34 -54.00
CA ALA A 509 -33.29 5.93 -54.40
C ALA A 509 -34.58 5.14 -54.07
N SER A 510 -35.74 5.78 -54.27
CA SER A 510 -37.08 5.23 -53.99
C SER A 510 -37.41 4.99 -52.50
N VAL A 511 -36.70 5.64 -51.59
CA VAL A 511 -36.97 5.63 -50.15
C VAL A 511 -37.22 7.06 -49.65
N CYS A 512 -38.23 7.23 -48.80
CA CYS A 512 -38.50 8.50 -48.15
C CYS A 512 -37.41 8.85 -47.13
N THR A 513 -36.82 10.03 -47.27
CA THR A 513 -35.70 10.53 -46.48
C THR A 513 -35.98 11.94 -45.98
N GLY A 514 -35.29 12.37 -44.92
CA GLY A 514 -35.46 13.70 -44.36
C GLY A 514 -34.93 13.78 -42.93
N VAL A 515 -34.62 15.00 -42.48
CA VAL A 515 -34.20 15.27 -41.11
C VAL A 515 -35.43 15.45 -40.23
N CYS A 516 -35.45 14.84 -39.04
CA CYS A 516 -36.52 15.03 -38.07
C CYS A 516 -36.50 16.45 -37.46
N GLU A 517 -37.65 16.90 -36.96
CA GLU A 517 -37.71 18.07 -36.09
C GLU A 517 -36.88 17.85 -34.81
N ASN A 518 -36.36 18.94 -34.23
CA ASN A 518 -35.51 18.86 -33.05
C ASN A 518 -36.25 18.22 -31.87
N GLY A 519 -35.71 17.11 -31.35
CA GLY A 519 -36.33 16.32 -30.30
C GLY A 519 -37.36 15.29 -30.77
N TYR A 520 -37.49 15.04 -32.07
CA TYR A 520 -38.24 13.91 -32.63
C TYR A 520 -37.31 12.88 -33.28
N GLY A 521 -37.71 11.61 -33.22
CA GLY A 521 -37.00 10.47 -33.76
C GLY A 521 -37.88 9.61 -34.65
N ASP A 522 -37.23 8.93 -35.58
CA ASP A 522 -37.81 7.87 -36.41
C ASP A 522 -37.27 6.55 -35.89
N CYS A 523 -38.11 5.83 -35.15
CA CYS A 523 -37.69 4.68 -34.34
C CYS A 523 -38.12 3.35 -34.95
N ASN A 524 -39.06 3.37 -35.91
CA ASN A 524 -39.49 2.21 -36.69
C ASN A 524 -38.91 2.18 -38.13
N LEU A 525 -38.19 3.23 -38.56
CA LEU A 525 -37.59 3.42 -39.88
C LEU A 525 -38.60 3.58 -41.03
N ASN A 526 -39.75 4.21 -40.75
CA ASN A 526 -40.88 4.34 -41.69
C ASN A 526 -41.29 5.80 -42.01
N LYS A 527 -40.35 6.60 -42.51
CA LYS A 527 -40.60 7.96 -43.03
C LYS A 527 -41.68 8.06 -44.11
N ALA A 528 -42.07 6.94 -44.72
CA ALA A 528 -43.13 6.90 -45.73
C ALA A 528 -44.54 7.07 -45.15
N THR A 529 -44.81 6.58 -43.94
CA THR A 529 -46.17 6.63 -43.35
C THR A 529 -46.25 7.60 -42.17
N ASP A 530 -45.39 7.44 -41.16
CA ASP A 530 -45.50 8.09 -39.86
C ASP A 530 -44.32 9.03 -39.51
N GLY A 531 -43.30 9.13 -40.37
CA GLY A 531 -42.40 10.29 -40.43
C GLY A 531 -41.24 10.22 -39.44
N CYS A 532 -41.32 11.05 -38.38
CA CYS A 532 -40.54 10.89 -37.16
C CYS A 532 -41.53 10.83 -35.99
N GLU A 533 -41.97 9.61 -35.68
CA GLU A 533 -43.18 9.32 -34.92
C GLU A 533 -43.05 9.48 -33.40
N VAL A 534 -41.82 9.61 -32.88
CA VAL A 534 -41.55 9.60 -31.43
C VAL A 534 -40.96 10.91 -30.92
N SER A 535 -41.54 11.47 -29.86
CA SER A 535 -40.95 12.58 -29.09
C SER A 535 -39.84 12.08 -28.15
N LEU A 536 -38.59 12.28 -28.54
CA LEU A 536 -37.40 11.95 -27.76
C LEU A 536 -37.26 12.82 -26.50
N GLN A 537 -38.06 13.90 -26.39
CA GLN A 537 -38.07 14.80 -25.23
C GLN A 537 -39.01 14.36 -24.11
N THR A 538 -39.98 13.48 -24.38
CA THR A 538 -41.08 13.18 -23.45
C THR A 538 -41.51 11.71 -23.39
N ASP A 539 -41.15 10.86 -24.36
CA ASP A 539 -41.43 9.42 -24.27
C ASP A 539 -40.41 8.74 -23.33
N VAL A 540 -40.92 8.07 -22.30
CA VAL A 540 -40.13 7.30 -21.33
C VAL A 540 -39.43 6.09 -21.95
N ASN A 541 -39.88 5.62 -23.12
CA ASN A 541 -39.31 4.46 -23.82
C ASN A 541 -38.24 4.82 -24.87
N ASN A 542 -38.09 6.11 -25.17
CA ASN A 542 -37.26 6.63 -26.26
C ASN A 542 -36.60 7.97 -25.87
N CYS A 543 -36.27 8.13 -24.59
CA CYS A 543 -35.80 9.39 -24.05
C CYS A 543 -34.37 9.70 -24.52
N SER A 544 -34.12 10.90 -25.05
CA SER A 544 -32.91 11.27 -25.81
C SER A 544 -32.76 10.59 -27.17
N ALA A 545 -32.98 9.28 -27.28
CA ALA A 545 -32.85 8.54 -28.54
C ALA A 545 -33.78 7.31 -28.62
N CYS A 546 -34.08 6.87 -29.85
CA CYS A 546 -34.88 5.67 -30.12
C CYS A 546 -34.37 4.44 -29.37
N GLY A 547 -35.28 3.70 -28.72
CA GLY A 547 -34.98 2.54 -27.89
C GLY A 547 -34.37 2.85 -26.52
N THR A 548 -34.15 4.12 -26.17
CA THR A 548 -33.57 4.52 -24.88
C THR A 548 -34.66 4.62 -23.83
N VAL A 549 -34.97 3.47 -23.22
CA VAL A 549 -35.94 3.34 -22.13
C VAL A 549 -35.33 3.83 -20.82
N CYS A 550 -36.02 4.71 -20.10
CA CYS A 550 -35.62 5.11 -18.76
C CYS A 550 -35.89 3.99 -17.74
N SER A 551 -34.95 3.74 -16.83
CA SER A 551 -35.07 2.69 -15.82
C SER A 551 -36.30 2.87 -14.94
N ALA A 552 -36.98 1.75 -14.66
CA ALA A 552 -38.08 1.68 -13.69
C ALA A 552 -37.61 1.14 -12.32
N ASN A 553 -36.30 0.97 -12.11
CA ASN A 553 -35.74 0.40 -10.88
C ASN A 553 -35.87 1.40 -9.72
N HIS A 554 -36.81 1.13 -8.81
CA HIS A 554 -37.13 1.94 -7.63
C HIS A 554 -37.31 3.45 -7.90
N VAL A 555 -37.78 3.79 -9.11
CA VAL A 555 -38.01 5.17 -9.56
C VAL A 555 -39.28 5.25 -10.41
N THR A 556 -40.05 6.33 -10.24
CA THR A 556 -41.18 6.62 -11.13
C THR A 556 -40.64 7.26 -12.41
N ALA A 557 -40.31 6.41 -13.38
CA ALA A 557 -39.67 6.77 -14.65
C ALA A 557 -40.46 7.84 -15.43
N ALA A 558 -39.78 8.91 -15.84
CA ALA A 558 -40.31 9.99 -16.67
C ALA A 558 -39.21 10.49 -17.63
N CYS A 559 -39.61 11.03 -18.79
CA CYS A 559 -38.71 11.75 -19.68
C CYS A 559 -39.10 13.22 -19.72
N ALA A 560 -38.12 14.11 -19.57
CA ALA A 560 -38.31 15.56 -19.71
C ALA A 560 -37.06 16.19 -20.31
N GLY A 561 -37.22 16.94 -21.40
CA GLY A 561 -36.11 17.59 -22.11
C GLY A 561 -35.08 16.60 -22.69
N GLY A 562 -35.47 15.34 -22.90
CA GLY A 562 -34.57 14.27 -23.36
C GLY A 562 -33.67 13.68 -22.28
N VAL A 563 -33.97 13.94 -21.00
CA VAL A 563 -33.28 13.37 -19.84
C VAL A 563 -34.24 12.47 -19.05
N CYS A 564 -33.74 11.29 -18.66
CA CYS A 564 -34.46 10.38 -17.76
C CYS A 564 -34.52 10.98 -16.36
N ASN A 565 -35.74 11.15 -15.86
CA ASN A 565 -36.08 11.83 -14.63
C ASN A 565 -37.05 10.97 -13.82
N GLY A 566 -37.28 11.34 -12.57
CA GLY A 566 -38.25 10.66 -11.71
C GLY A 566 -37.99 10.87 -10.22
N ALA A 567 -39.04 10.70 -9.42
CA ALA A 567 -38.93 10.57 -7.97
C ALA A 567 -38.64 9.10 -7.62
N CYS A 568 -37.70 8.89 -6.70
CA CYS A 568 -37.43 7.55 -6.15
C CYS A 568 -38.63 7.03 -5.35
N GLU A 569 -38.74 5.71 -5.24
CA GLU A 569 -39.79 5.04 -4.50
C GLU A 569 -39.71 5.35 -2.99
N SER A 570 -40.88 5.51 -2.35
CA SER A 570 -40.98 5.82 -0.92
C SER A 570 -40.55 4.64 -0.04
N GLY A 571 -39.23 4.53 0.21
CA GLY A 571 -38.67 3.46 1.03
C GLY A 571 -37.18 3.60 1.40
N GLY A 572 -36.58 4.79 1.22
CA GLY A 572 -35.14 5.01 1.39
C GLY A 572 -34.33 4.88 0.08
N TRP A 573 -34.99 4.59 -1.04
CA TRP A 573 -34.34 4.54 -2.34
C TRP A 573 -33.82 5.91 -2.74
N THR A 574 -32.53 5.96 -3.09
CA THR A 574 -31.82 7.17 -3.48
C THR A 574 -31.01 6.90 -4.74
N ASP A 575 -31.02 7.86 -5.66
CA ASP A 575 -30.13 7.91 -6.81
C ASP A 575 -28.78 8.47 -6.34
N CYS A 576 -27.73 7.64 -6.36
CA CYS A 576 -26.42 7.95 -5.78
C CYS A 576 -25.32 8.22 -6.81
N ASN A 577 -25.49 7.75 -8.05
CA ASN A 577 -24.55 7.96 -9.16
C ASN A 577 -25.08 8.92 -10.25
N THR A 578 -26.30 9.45 -10.10
CA THR A 578 -27.05 10.33 -11.03
C THR A 578 -27.55 9.66 -12.32
N ASN A 579 -27.61 8.31 -12.35
CA ASN A 579 -27.94 7.51 -13.54
C ASN A 579 -29.35 6.89 -13.51
N LYS A 580 -30.36 7.77 -13.61
CA LYS A 580 -31.77 7.35 -13.77
C LYS A 580 -32.08 6.68 -15.12
N GLN A 581 -31.11 6.57 -16.04
CA GLN A 581 -31.32 5.93 -17.34
C GLN A 581 -31.22 4.41 -17.24
N THR A 582 -30.16 3.85 -16.65
CA THR A 582 -29.98 2.39 -16.58
C THR A 582 -30.44 1.77 -15.25
N ASP A 583 -30.07 2.37 -14.13
CA ASP A 583 -30.14 1.75 -12.80
C ASP A 583 -31.06 2.46 -11.80
N GLY A 584 -31.55 3.66 -12.13
CA GLY A 584 -32.77 4.22 -11.55
C GLY A 584 -32.52 4.98 -10.24
N CYS A 585 -33.01 4.46 -9.12
CA CYS A 585 -32.55 4.84 -7.79
C CYS A 585 -31.97 3.58 -7.13
N GLU A 586 -30.65 3.43 -7.20
CA GLU A 586 -29.98 2.14 -7.12
C GLU A 586 -29.72 1.64 -5.69
N ALA A 587 -29.71 2.55 -4.71
CA ALA A 587 -29.30 2.24 -3.33
C ALA A 587 -30.42 2.48 -2.31
N ASN A 588 -30.55 1.58 -1.31
CA ASN A 588 -31.51 1.76 -0.22
C ASN A 588 -30.85 2.27 1.07
N THR A 589 -30.85 3.59 1.27
CA THR A 589 -30.13 4.22 2.38
C THR A 589 -30.68 3.86 3.77
N GLN A 590 -31.85 3.24 3.87
CA GLN A 590 -32.47 2.86 5.15
C GLN A 590 -32.12 1.44 5.60
N THR A 591 -31.58 0.59 4.73
CA THR A 591 -31.35 -0.85 5.00
C THR A 591 -30.05 -1.43 4.44
N GLU A 592 -29.35 -0.72 3.56
CA GLU A 592 -28.17 -1.22 2.86
C GLU A 592 -26.85 -0.74 3.52
N PRO A 593 -25.97 -1.66 4.01
CA PRO A 593 -24.73 -1.27 4.68
C PRO A 593 -23.76 -0.43 3.86
N ALA A 594 -23.80 -0.50 2.52
CA ALA A 594 -22.91 0.26 1.65
C ALA A 594 -23.33 1.72 1.41
N HIS A 595 -24.59 2.08 1.74
CA HIS A 595 -25.18 3.40 1.48
C HIS A 595 -25.96 3.93 2.70
N CYS A 596 -25.56 3.55 3.92
CA CYS A 596 -26.41 3.70 5.09
C CYS A 596 -26.59 5.17 5.49
N GLY A 597 -27.83 5.64 5.52
CA GLY A 597 -28.22 7.03 5.77
C GLY A 597 -27.94 7.99 4.60
N THR A 598 -26.81 7.82 3.90
CA THR A 598 -26.43 8.62 2.73
C THR A 598 -25.62 7.80 1.71
N CYS A 599 -25.64 8.23 0.46
CA CYS A 599 -24.93 7.61 -0.65
C CYS A 599 -23.44 7.36 -0.37
N SER A 600 -22.97 6.14 -0.62
CA SER A 600 -21.58 5.69 -0.38
C SER A 600 -21.11 5.77 1.08
N ASN A 601 -22.00 5.99 2.05
CA ASN A 601 -21.67 5.85 3.47
C ASN A 601 -21.65 4.37 3.85
N VAL A 602 -20.52 3.73 3.57
CA VAL A 602 -20.26 2.33 3.91
C VAL A 602 -20.06 2.20 5.41
N CYS A 603 -20.92 1.42 6.07
CA CYS A 603 -20.70 0.97 7.43
C CYS A 603 -19.41 0.14 7.48
N ASN A 604 -18.47 0.52 8.35
CA ASN A 604 -17.19 -0.15 8.56
C ASN A 604 -17.05 -0.36 10.08
N LEU A 605 -17.34 -1.58 10.54
CA LEU A 605 -17.49 -1.87 11.97
C LEU A 605 -16.46 -2.91 12.43
N ALA A 606 -15.55 -2.51 13.32
CA ALA A 606 -14.44 -3.35 13.74
C ALA A 606 -14.91 -4.69 14.33
N ASN A 607 -14.41 -5.79 13.78
CA ASN A 607 -14.73 -7.16 14.18
C ASN A 607 -16.24 -7.53 14.17
N ALA A 608 -17.06 -6.80 13.41
CA ALA A 608 -18.49 -7.05 13.29
C ALA A 608 -18.89 -7.46 11.86
N VAL A 609 -20.11 -7.99 11.73
CA VAL A 609 -20.87 -8.05 10.49
C VAL A 609 -21.73 -6.80 10.44
N GLU A 610 -21.57 -5.99 9.40
CA GLU A 610 -22.27 -4.71 9.28
C GLU A 610 -23.76 -4.87 8.95
N GLY A 611 -24.58 -4.06 9.62
CA GLY A 611 -25.99 -3.84 9.32
C GLY A 611 -26.28 -2.36 9.11
N CYS A 612 -27.42 -2.09 8.49
CA CYS A 612 -28.00 -0.75 8.41
C CYS A 612 -29.47 -0.83 8.83
N ALA A 613 -29.90 0.05 9.72
CA ALA A 613 -31.27 0.11 10.19
C ALA A 613 -31.75 1.56 10.32
N ALA A 614 -32.79 1.91 9.55
CA ALA A 614 -33.40 3.25 9.52
C ALA A 614 -32.40 4.39 9.21
N GLY A 615 -31.34 4.10 8.47
CA GLY A 615 -30.30 5.06 8.08
C GLY A 615 -29.13 5.20 9.07
N ALA A 616 -29.06 4.36 10.10
CA ALA A 616 -27.92 4.26 11.00
C ALA A 616 -27.22 2.90 10.85
N CYS A 617 -25.88 2.91 10.86
CA CYS A 617 -25.08 1.68 10.91
C CYS A 617 -25.32 0.96 12.24
N THR A 618 -25.43 -0.36 12.17
CA THR A 618 -25.68 -1.23 13.33
C THR A 618 -24.82 -2.49 13.26
N ILE A 619 -24.54 -3.09 14.41
CA ILE A 619 -23.91 -4.40 14.50
C ILE A 619 -24.99 -5.46 14.23
N ALA A 620 -24.90 -6.18 13.11
CA ALA A 620 -25.81 -7.29 12.82
C ALA A 620 -25.45 -8.55 13.65
N SER A 621 -24.16 -8.79 13.82
CA SER A 621 -23.58 -9.81 14.72
C SER A 621 -22.06 -9.58 14.86
N CYS A 622 -21.47 -9.94 15.99
CA CYS A 622 -20.01 -9.95 16.13
C CYS A 622 -19.35 -11.13 15.40
N ASN A 623 -18.10 -10.94 14.97
CA ASN A 623 -17.25 -12.04 14.49
C ASN A 623 -16.94 -13.01 15.64
N SER A 624 -16.68 -14.27 15.29
CA SER A 624 -16.45 -15.33 16.30
C SER A 624 -15.24 -15.01 17.18
N GLY A 625 -15.46 -14.99 18.51
CA GLY A 625 -14.44 -14.59 19.49
C GLY A 625 -14.41 -13.11 19.83
N PHE A 626 -15.33 -12.30 19.30
CA PHE A 626 -15.51 -10.90 19.67
C PHE A 626 -16.90 -10.64 20.25
N GLY A 627 -17.02 -9.59 21.06
CA GLY A 627 -18.28 -9.09 21.60
C GLY A 627 -18.31 -7.57 21.62
N ASP A 628 -19.50 -7.01 21.39
CA ASP A 628 -19.88 -5.65 21.76
C ASP A 628 -20.18 -5.66 23.27
N CYS A 629 -19.28 -5.08 24.06
CA CYS A 629 -19.35 -5.12 25.53
C CYS A 629 -19.76 -3.78 26.14
N ASN A 630 -19.64 -2.68 25.39
CA ASN A 630 -20.07 -1.34 25.81
C ASN A 630 -21.45 -0.92 25.26
N THR A 631 -22.04 -1.70 24.36
CA THR A 631 -23.34 -1.50 23.66
C THR A 631 -23.37 -0.34 22.65
N THR A 632 -22.21 0.11 22.18
CA THR A 632 -22.06 1.25 21.27
C THR A 632 -21.73 0.77 19.86
N ALA A 633 -22.73 0.83 18.97
CA ALA A 633 -22.61 0.30 17.62
C ALA A 633 -21.60 1.04 16.70
N SER A 634 -20.92 2.10 17.16
CA SER A 634 -19.98 2.90 16.35
C SER A 634 -18.54 2.38 16.33
N ASP A 635 -18.11 1.70 17.39
CA ASP A 635 -16.76 1.17 17.56
C ASP A 635 -16.67 -0.35 17.30
N GLY A 636 -17.82 -0.99 17.02
CA GLY A 636 -17.92 -2.37 16.58
C GLY A 636 -17.96 -3.36 17.74
N CYS A 637 -17.37 -4.53 17.55
CA CYS A 637 -17.20 -5.53 18.60
C CYS A 637 -15.77 -5.40 19.14
N GLU A 638 -15.64 -4.61 20.20
CA GLU A 638 -14.38 -4.02 20.65
C GLU A 638 -13.53 -5.00 21.48
N VAL A 639 -14.16 -6.01 22.10
CA VAL A 639 -13.47 -6.96 22.99
C VAL A 639 -13.30 -8.33 22.35
N ASN A 640 -12.06 -8.84 22.34
CA ASN A 640 -11.77 -10.24 22.04
C ASN A 640 -12.06 -11.11 23.26
N THR A 641 -13.19 -11.80 23.26
CA THR A 641 -13.65 -12.65 24.37
C THR A 641 -12.89 -13.98 24.47
N ASN A 642 -12.08 -14.35 23.46
CA ASN A 642 -11.24 -15.55 23.53
C ASN A 642 -9.94 -15.34 24.34
N THR A 643 -9.49 -14.09 24.53
CA THR A 643 -8.18 -13.76 25.11
C THR A 643 -8.20 -12.68 26.20
N THR A 644 -9.31 -11.97 26.43
CA THR A 644 -9.38 -10.87 27.40
C THR A 644 -9.87 -11.37 28.78
N PRO A 645 -9.05 -11.33 29.85
CA PRO A 645 -9.46 -11.87 31.16
C PRO A 645 -10.70 -11.21 31.76
N ALA A 646 -10.91 -9.91 31.53
CA ALA A 646 -12.08 -9.18 32.02
C ALA A 646 -13.42 -9.58 31.34
N HIS A 647 -13.37 -10.30 30.22
CA HIS A 647 -14.53 -10.62 29.37
C HIS A 647 -14.40 -12.00 28.73
N CYS A 648 -13.90 -12.98 29.48
CA CYS A 648 -13.47 -14.26 28.96
C CYS A 648 -14.67 -15.17 28.62
N GLY A 649 -14.90 -15.43 27.34
CA GLY A 649 -16.05 -16.18 26.82
C GLY A 649 -17.35 -15.37 26.75
N SER A 650 -17.49 -14.29 27.52
CA SER A 650 -18.57 -13.29 27.36
C SER A 650 -18.21 -11.94 27.97
N CYS A 651 -18.88 -10.88 27.51
CA CYS A 651 -18.71 -9.51 28.00
C CYS A 651 -18.93 -9.31 29.52
N THR A 652 -19.53 -10.27 30.23
CA THR A 652 -19.78 -10.19 31.68
C THR A 652 -18.96 -11.17 32.50
N ASN A 653 -18.19 -12.06 31.87
CA ASN A 653 -17.41 -13.09 32.56
C ASN A 653 -15.96 -12.66 32.77
N ALA A 654 -15.76 -11.76 33.73
CA ALA A 654 -14.42 -11.46 34.24
C ALA A 654 -13.88 -12.67 35.02
N CYS A 655 -12.69 -13.12 34.64
CA CYS A 655 -11.92 -14.06 35.45
C CYS A 655 -11.62 -13.44 36.82
N ASN A 656 -11.63 -14.28 37.86
CA ASN A 656 -11.34 -13.88 39.24
C ASN A 656 -10.71 -15.10 39.91
N LEU A 657 -9.38 -15.19 39.86
CA LEU A 657 -8.64 -16.40 40.21
C LEU A 657 -7.82 -16.18 41.49
N PRO A 658 -8.20 -16.78 42.64
CA PRO A 658 -7.53 -16.56 43.91
C PRO A 658 -6.02 -16.83 43.86
N ASN A 659 -5.23 -15.88 44.34
CA ASN A 659 -3.76 -15.94 44.39
C ASN A 659 -3.07 -16.22 43.03
N ALA A 660 -3.73 -15.95 41.91
CA ALA A 660 -3.21 -16.16 40.57
C ALA A 660 -3.21 -14.87 39.73
N VAL A 661 -2.43 -14.87 38.66
CA VAL A 661 -2.56 -13.95 37.54
C VAL A 661 -3.57 -14.54 36.56
N GLU A 662 -4.59 -13.75 36.26
CA GLU A 662 -5.73 -14.14 35.43
C GLU A 662 -5.33 -14.24 33.95
N GLY A 663 -5.55 -15.41 33.35
CA GLY A 663 -5.44 -15.65 31.91
C GLY A 663 -6.78 -16.01 31.29
N CYS A 664 -6.90 -15.80 29.98
CA CYS A 664 -8.04 -16.23 29.19
C CYS A 664 -7.55 -16.94 27.93
N ALA A 665 -8.06 -18.15 27.68
CA ALA A 665 -7.68 -18.95 26.52
C ALA A 665 -8.92 -19.64 25.94
N SER A 666 -9.21 -19.39 24.66
CA SER A 666 -10.39 -19.94 23.95
C SER A 666 -11.73 -19.68 24.67
N GLY A 667 -11.83 -18.54 25.37
CA GLY A 667 -13.02 -18.16 26.13
C GLY A 667 -13.19 -18.85 27.48
N ALA A 668 -12.16 -19.57 27.96
CA ALA A 668 -12.11 -20.13 29.31
C ALA A 668 -11.06 -19.43 30.17
N CYS A 669 -11.39 -19.14 31.43
CA CYS A 669 -10.44 -18.62 32.41
C CYS A 669 -9.37 -19.66 32.73
N THR A 670 -8.12 -19.20 32.81
CA THR A 670 -6.93 -20.03 33.00
C THR A 670 -5.96 -19.32 33.95
N ILE A 671 -5.15 -20.09 34.67
CA ILE A 671 -4.06 -19.53 35.50
C ILE A 671 -2.90 -19.22 34.56
N ALA A 672 -2.54 -17.93 34.42
CA ALA A 672 -1.37 -17.52 33.65
C ALA A 672 -0.07 -17.76 34.44
N SER A 673 -0.10 -17.48 35.75
CA SER A 673 0.94 -17.81 36.72
C SER A 673 0.40 -17.68 38.14
N CYS A 674 0.93 -18.43 39.11
CA CYS A 674 0.63 -18.21 40.52
C CYS A 674 1.36 -16.99 41.08
N ASN A 675 0.76 -16.32 42.07
CA ASN A 675 1.44 -15.30 42.86
C ASN A 675 2.55 -15.94 43.71
N THR A 676 3.63 -15.20 43.94
CA THR A 676 4.84 -15.70 44.63
C THR A 676 4.51 -16.34 45.99
N GLY A 677 4.87 -17.62 46.15
CA GLY A 677 4.59 -18.39 47.37
C GLY A 677 3.25 -19.12 47.38
N PHE A 678 2.52 -19.13 46.27
CA PHE A 678 1.37 -20.00 46.03
C PHE A 678 1.63 -20.95 44.86
N GLY A 679 0.94 -22.08 44.83
CA GLY A 679 0.94 -23.04 43.74
C GLY A 679 -0.46 -23.61 43.50
N ASP A 680 -0.77 -23.87 42.23
CA ASP A 680 -1.88 -24.73 41.82
C ASP A 680 -1.43 -26.19 42.02
N CYS A 681 -1.99 -26.86 43.01
CA CYS A 681 -1.61 -28.21 43.40
C CYS A 681 -2.64 -29.29 43.01
N ASN A 682 -3.80 -28.89 42.49
CA ASN A 682 -4.89 -29.77 42.09
C ASN A 682 -5.20 -29.71 40.56
N THR A 683 -4.55 -28.80 39.82
CA THR A 683 -4.67 -28.52 38.38
C THR A 683 -6.03 -27.94 37.92
N THR A 684 -6.80 -27.36 38.84
CA THR A 684 -8.14 -26.81 38.57
C THR A 684 -8.10 -25.29 38.54
N ALA A 685 -8.17 -24.72 37.34
CA ALA A 685 -8.05 -23.28 37.14
C ALA A 685 -9.17 -22.42 37.79
N SER A 686 -10.24 -23.01 38.32
CA SER A 686 -11.40 -22.28 38.89
C SER A 686 -11.22 -21.79 40.32
N ASP A 687 -10.39 -22.46 41.12
CA ASP A 687 -10.10 -22.11 42.52
C ASP A 687 -8.76 -21.38 42.69
N GLY A 688 -8.03 -21.17 41.58
CA GLY A 688 -6.80 -20.39 41.52
C GLY A 688 -5.60 -21.18 42.00
N CYS A 689 -4.63 -20.49 42.62
CA CYS A 689 -3.48 -21.14 43.26
C CYS A 689 -3.79 -21.32 44.74
N GLU A 690 -4.24 -22.52 45.09
CA GLU A 690 -4.98 -22.80 46.31
C GLU A 690 -4.08 -23.06 47.53
N VAL A 691 -2.83 -23.48 47.30
CA VAL A 691 -1.88 -23.80 48.39
C VAL A 691 -0.77 -22.76 48.51
N ASN A 692 -0.56 -22.24 49.72
CA ASN A 692 0.62 -21.44 50.04
C ASN A 692 1.84 -22.34 50.29
N THR A 693 2.75 -22.41 49.31
CA THR A 693 3.94 -23.27 49.36
C THR A 693 5.03 -22.76 50.29
N ASN A 694 4.93 -21.52 50.77
CA ASN A 694 5.87 -20.94 51.74
C ASN A 694 5.59 -21.35 53.19
N THR A 695 4.35 -21.76 53.52
CA THR A 695 3.93 -22.03 54.91
C THR A 695 3.22 -23.37 55.12
N THR A 696 2.82 -24.09 54.07
CA THR A 696 2.05 -25.34 54.20
C THR A 696 2.99 -26.56 54.32
N PRO A 697 3.05 -27.29 55.46
CA PRO A 697 4.04 -28.37 55.65
C PRO A 697 3.84 -29.61 54.75
N ALA A 698 2.70 -29.74 54.09
CA ALA A 698 2.42 -30.81 53.11
C ALA A 698 2.82 -30.45 51.66
N HIS A 699 3.11 -29.18 51.39
CA HIS A 699 3.43 -28.63 50.06
C HIS A 699 4.56 -27.58 50.20
N CYS A 700 5.61 -27.92 50.96
CA CYS A 700 6.63 -26.95 51.33
C CYS A 700 7.64 -26.77 50.18
N GLY A 701 7.74 -25.55 49.65
CA GLY A 701 8.57 -25.20 48.50
C GLY A 701 7.96 -25.55 47.14
N ALA A 702 7.12 -26.59 47.05
CA ALA A 702 6.43 -27.00 45.83
C ALA A 702 5.12 -27.75 46.13
N CYS A 703 4.30 -27.99 45.12
CA CYS A 703 3.11 -28.82 45.28
C CYS A 703 3.47 -30.28 45.59
N ASN A 704 2.79 -30.85 46.60
CA ASN A 704 2.93 -32.24 47.02
C ASN A 704 4.35 -32.63 47.52
N THR A 705 5.09 -31.67 48.09
CA THR A 705 6.34 -31.91 48.83
C THR A 705 6.14 -31.82 50.35
N PRO A 706 5.70 -32.90 51.01
CA PRO A 706 5.52 -32.92 52.46
C PRO A 706 6.85 -33.03 53.22
N CYS A 707 6.99 -32.23 54.27
CA CYS A 707 8.13 -32.24 55.18
C CYS A 707 8.10 -33.47 56.10
N ASN A 708 8.68 -34.58 55.64
CA ASN A 708 8.76 -35.83 56.40
C ASN A 708 9.95 -35.82 57.38
N LEU A 709 9.76 -35.22 58.56
CA LEU A 709 10.83 -35.06 59.57
C LEU A 709 10.77 -36.16 60.66
N PRO A 710 11.79 -37.04 60.78
CA PRO A 710 11.85 -38.06 61.84
C PRO A 710 11.80 -37.48 63.25
N ASN A 711 10.99 -38.08 64.13
CA ASN A 711 10.83 -37.66 65.54
C ASN A 711 10.49 -36.16 65.74
N ALA A 712 9.87 -35.51 64.76
CA ALA A 712 9.58 -34.08 64.78
C ALA A 712 8.18 -33.76 64.24
N THR A 713 7.61 -32.66 64.75
CA THR A 713 6.46 -32.00 64.14
C THR A 713 6.96 -31.14 62.98
N ALA A 714 6.47 -31.42 61.78
CA ALA A 714 6.85 -30.71 60.57
C ALA A 714 6.32 -29.26 60.55
N GLY A 715 7.21 -28.31 60.30
CA GLY A 715 6.92 -26.93 59.95
C GLY A 715 7.38 -26.61 58.53
N CYS A 716 6.95 -25.46 58.02
CA CYS A 716 7.39 -24.90 56.74
C CYS A 716 7.55 -23.39 56.89
N ALA A 717 8.68 -22.84 56.44
CA ALA A 717 8.94 -21.41 56.45
C ALA A 717 9.73 -21.01 55.19
N SER A 718 9.25 -20.00 54.46
CA SER A 718 9.86 -19.51 53.21
C SER A 718 10.14 -20.62 52.18
N GLY A 719 9.31 -21.67 52.16
CA GLY A 719 9.43 -22.81 51.25
C GLY A 719 10.46 -23.87 51.69
N ALA A 720 11.08 -23.72 52.85
CA ALA A 720 11.97 -24.72 53.45
C ALA A 720 11.29 -25.45 54.62
N CYS A 721 11.53 -26.75 54.73
CA CYS A 721 11.08 -27.55 55.87
C CYS A 721 11.80 -27.13 57.14
N THR A 722 11.06 -27.01 58.24
CA THR A 722 11.58 -26.61 59.55
C THR A 722 11.05 -27.53 60.65
N ILE A 723 11.79 -27.67 61.75
CA ILE A 723 11.34 -28.40 62.93
C ILE A 723 10.45 -27.48 63.75
N ALA A 724 9.14 -27.74 63.81
CA ALA A 724 8.22 -26.97 64.64
C ALA A 724 8.30 -27.39 66.12
N SER A 725 8.58 -28.66 66.39
CA SER A 725 8.96 -29.20 67.72
C SER A 725 9.46 -30.64 67.61
N CYS A 726 10.39 -31.06 68.46
CA CYS A 726 10.74 -32.49 68.59
C CYS A 726 9.69 -33.27 69.38
N THR A 727 9.49 -34.56 69.06
CA THR A 727 8.56 -35.43 69.79
C THR A 727 9.19 -35.93 71.10
N GLY A 728 8.60 -35.54 72.24
CA GLY A 728 9.04 -35.99 73.56
C GLY A 728 10.51 -35.66 73.88
N SER A 729 11.27 -36.69 74.26
CA SER A 729 12.66 -36.59 74.71
C SER A 729 13.69 -36.53 73.59
N PHE A 730 13.27 -36.43 72.33
CA PHE A 730 14.20 -36.20 71.21
C PHE A 730 14.63 -34.74 71.13
N LYS A 731 15.84 -34.51 70.62
CA LYS A 731 16.42 -33.21 70.29
C LYS A 731 17.14 -33.32 68.94
N ASP A 732 16.94 -32.30 68.12
CA ASP A 732 17.90 -31.89 67.11
C ASP A 732 19.19 -31.46 67.83
N CYS A 733 20.31 -32.11 67.49
CA CYS A 733 21.63 -31.81 68.06
C CYS A 733 22.67 -31.37 67.03
N ASN A 734 22.30 -31.28 65.74
CA ASN A 734 23.16 -30.84 64.64
C ASN A 734 22.65 -29.56 63.94
N THR A 735 21.53 -29.00 64.40
CA THR A 735 20.78 -27.85 63.85
C THR A 735 20.26 -28.05 62.42
N THR A 736 20.15 -29.30 61.96
CA THR A 736 19.88 -29.64 60.56
C THR A 736 18.43 -30.13 60.39
N ALA A 737 17.57 -29.24 59.90
CA ALA A 737 16.12 -29.48 59.83
C ALA A 737 15.67 -30.62 58.87
N SER A 738 16.58 -31.28 58.14
CA SER A 738 16.25 -32.34 57.17
C SER A 738 16.21 -33.76 57.76
N ASP A 739 16.99 -34.04 58.80
CA ASP A 739 17.08 -35.36 59.44
C ASP A 739 16.25 -35.48 60.74
N GLY A 740 15.74 -34.35 61.24
CA GLY A 740 14.57 -34.31 62.13
C GLY A 740 14.92 -33.96 63.58
N CYS A 741 14.74 -34.91 64.49
CA CYS A 741 15.31 -34.84 65.84
C CYS A 741 15.97 -36.19 66.16
N GLU A 742 17.29 -36.23 66.05
CA GLU A 742 18.09 -37.45 65.93
C GLU A 742 18.26 -38.14 67.29
N ILE A 743 18.48 -37.38 68.35
CA ILE A 743 19.01 -37.90 69.62
C ILE A 743 17.96 -37.88 70.73
N ASN A 744 17.73 -39.03 71.36
CA ASN A 744 16.91 -39.15 72.56
C ASN A 744 17.75 -38.83 73.82
N THR A 745 17.56 -37.66 74.42
CA THR A 745 18.39 -37.19 75.54
C THR A 745 18.07 -37.86 76.88
N ASP A 746 17.00 -38.66 76.96
CA ASP A 746 16.64 -39.39 78.18
C ASP A 746 17.36 -40.74 78.31
N THR A 747 17.92 -41.25 77.21
CA THR A 747 18.46 -42.61 77.11
C THR A 747 19.83 -42.72 76.46
N THR A 748 20.32 -41.68 75.77
CA THR A 748 21.62 -41.69 75.07
C THR A 748 22.75 -41.24 76.00
N PRO A 749 23.72 -42.10 76.40
CA PRO A 749 24.75 -41.74 77.38
C PRO A 749 25.75 -40.66 76.92
N ALA A 750 25.83 -40.38 75.61
CA ALA A 750 26.67 -39.32 75.05
C ALA A 750 25.97 -37.94 74.99
N HIS A 751 24.64 -37.90 75.19
CA HIS A 751 23.79 -36.70 75.10
C HIS A 751 22.75 -36.73 76.24
N CYS A 752 23.18 -37.03 77.46
CA CYS A 752 22.26 -37.28 78.57
C CYS A 752 21.78 -35.96 79.18
N GLY A 753 20.47 -35.72 79.13
CA GLY A 753 19.82 -34.48 79.59
C GLY A 753 19.89 -33.31 78.61
N ALA A 754 20.89 -33.26 77.72
CA ALA A 754 21.03 -32.23 76.68
C ALA A 754 21.87 -32.73 75.49
N CYS A 755 21.93 -31.95 74.41
CA CYS A 755 22.86 -32.24 73.32
C CYS A 755 24.32 -32.09 73.78
N ASN A 756 25.16 -33.05 73.38
CA ASN A 756 26.61 -33.05 73.62
C ASN A 756 27.02 -33.04 75.11
N THR A 757 26.17 -33.59 76.00
CA THR A 757 26.48 -33.83 77.42
C THR A 757 26.75 -35.34 77.68
N PRO A 758 27.97 -35.82 77.45
CA PRO A 758 28.32 -37.21 77.72
C PRO A 758 28.51 -37.48 79.22
N CYS A 759 27.95 -38.59 79.69
CA CYS A 759 28.12 -39.09 81.05
C CYS A 759 29.53 -39.66 81.26
N ASN A 760 30.47 -38.80 81.67
CA ASN A 760 31.84 -39.19 81.98
C ASN A 760 31.94 -39.72 83.42
N LEU A 761 31.77 -41.04 83.61
CA LEU A 761 31.75 -41.68 84.94
C LEU A 761 33.07 -42.44 85.21
N PRO A 762 33.91 -42.01 86.16
CA PRO A 762 35.16 -42.69 86.51
C PRO A 762 34.96 -44.16 86.91
N ASN A 763 35.78 -45.05 86.36
CA ASN A 763 35.74 -46.50 86.61
C ASN A 763 34.35 -47.16 86.39
N ALA A 764 33.47 -46.57 85.58
CA ALA A 764 32.11 -47.06 85.36
C ALA A 764 31.71 -47.03 83.87
N THR A 765 30.84 -47.95 83.49
CA THR A 765 30.10 -47.90 82.22
C THR A 765 28.95 -46.92 82.37
N ALA A 766 28.94 -45.88 81.54
CA ALA A 766 27.93 -44.84 81.56
C ALA A 766 26.56 -45.34 81.06
N GLY A 767 25.51 -45.08 81.84
CA GLY A 767 24.11 -45.18 81.45
C GLY A 767 23.42 -43.81 81.50
N CYS A 768 22.28 -43.69 80.85
CA CYS A 768 21.40 -42.52 80.92
C CYS A 768 19.96 -42.98 81.16
N ALA A 769 19.28 -42.34 82.10
CA ALA A 769 17.88 -42.61 82.40
C ALA A 769 17.17 -41.30 82.80
N SER A 770 16.08 -40.96 82.10
CA SER A 770 15.29 -39.73 82.33
C SER A 770 16.14 -38.45 82.34
N GLY A 771 17.17 -38.41 81.50
CA GLY A 771 18.08 -37.27 81.35
C GLY A 771 19.16 -37.16 82.43
N ALA A 772 19.25 -38.13 83.35
CA ALA A 772 20.28 -38.19 84.38
C ALA A 772 21.30 -39.30 84.08
N CYS A 773 22.58 -38.99 84.32
CA CYS A 773 23.66 -39.98 84.26
C CYS A 773 23.50 -41.03 85.36
N THR A 774 23.71 -42.29 84.98
CA THR A 774 23.56 -43.46 85.87
C THR A 774 24.71 -44.43 85.65
N ILE A 775 25.07 -45.18 86.70
CA ILE A 775 26.08 -46.24 86.61
C ILE A 775 25.40 -47.48 86.03
N ALA A 776 25.71 -47.83 84.78
CA ALA A 776 25.21 -49.08 84.19
C ALA A 776 25.96 -50.31 84.71
N SER A 777 27.25 -50.15 85.02
CA SER A 777 28.08 -51.15 85.74
C SER A 777 29.41 -50.52 86.18
N CYS A 778 30.00 -50.97 87.29
CA CYS A 778 31.38 -50.64 87.63
C CYS A 778 32.37 -51.49 86.84
N THR A 779 33.54 -50.94 86.51
CA THR A 779 34.64 -51.66 85.86
C THR A 779 35.41 -52.51 86.88
N GLY A 780 35.39 -53.83 86.69
CA GLY A 780 36.13 -54.79 87.53
C GLY A 780 35.79 -54.70 89.03
N SER A 781 36.83 -54.56 89.86
CA SER A 781 36.75 -54.57 91.32
C SER A 781 36.35 -53.24 91.95
N PHE A 782 36.01 -52.22 91.14
CA PHE A 782 35.44 -50.98 91.67
C PHE A 782 33.97 -51.16 92.07
N LYS A 783 33.55 -50.40 93.08
CA LYS A 783 32.17 -50.27 93.55
C LYS A 783 31.89 -48.81 93.85
N ASP A 784 30.72 -48.35 93.42
CA ASP A 784 30.02 -47.24 94.06
C ASP A 784 29.71 -47.66 95.50
N CYS A 785 30.21 -46.89 96.46
CA CYS A 785 29.98 -47.10 97.90
C CYS A 785 29.24 -45.95 98.59
N ASN A 786 28.87 -44.89 97.86
CA ASN A 786 28.16 -43.72 98.38
C ASN A 786 26.76 -43.52 97.74
N THR A 787 26.37 -44.39 96.81
CA THR A 787 25.16 -44.37 95.98
C THR A 787 25.01 -43.15 95.06
N THR A 788 26.12 -42.50 94.71
CA THR A 788 26.14 -41.22 93.98
C THR A 788 26.68 -41.39 92.57
N ALA A 789 25.79 -41.39 91.58
CA ALA A 789 26.13 -41.69 90.19
C ALA A 789 27.04 -40.66 89.46
N SER A 790 27.45 -39.57 90.11
CA SER A 790 28.27 -38.50 89.51
C SER A 790 29.78 -38.73 89.57
N ASP A 791 30.26 -39.42 90.61
CA ASP A 791 31.67 -39.67 90.88
C ASP A 791 32.15 -41.05 90.39
N GLY A 792 31.20 -41.92 90.03
CA GLY A 792 31.41 -43.10 89.20
C GLY A 792 31.39 -44.40 89.99
N CYS A 793 32.53 -45.07 90.08
CA CYS A 793 32.75 -46.12 91.08
C CYS A 793 34.10 -45.85 91.75
N GLU A 794 34.05 -45.27 92.94
CA GLU A 794 35.19 -44.59 93.58
C GLU A 794 36.14 -45.60 94.25
N ILE A 795 35.59 -46.72 94.75
CA ILE A 795 36.28 -47.61 95.68
C ILE A 795 36.63 -48.94 95.03
N ASN A 796 37.92 -49.22 94.87
CA ASN A 796 38.40 -50.57 94.55
C ASN A 796 38.37 -51.46 95.80
N THR A 797 37.47 -52.44 95.82
CA THR A 797 37.26 -53.33 96.97
C THR A 797 38.32 -54.43 97.11
N ASP A 798 39.20 -54.63 96.11
CA ASP A 798 40.27 -55.62 96.20
C ASP A 798 41.55 -55.08 96.87
N THR A 799 41.62 -53.76 97.12
CA THR A 799 42.81 -53.10 97.67
C THR A 799 42.53 -52.13 98.82
N ASN A 800 41.28 -51.66 98.99
CA ASN A 800 40.94 -50.72 100.06
C ASN A 800 40.67 -51.46 101.39
N ALA A 801 41.54 -51.29 102.38
CA ALA A 801 41.42 -51.91 103.70
C ALA A 801 40.19 -51.47 104.54
N ALA A 802 39.48 -50.40 104.13
CA ALA A 802 38.22 -49.98 104.73
C ALA A 802 36.97 -50.51 103.99
N HIS A 803 37.14 -51.12 102.80
CA HIS A 803 36.05 -51.62 101.94
C HIS A 803 36.46 -52.96 101.28
N CYS A 804 37.08 -53.86 102.04
CA CYS A 804 37.72 -55.06 101.50
C CYS A 804 36.67 -56.12 101.12
N GLY A 805 36.59 -56.47 99.83
CA GLY A 805 35.59 -57.38 99.27
C GLY A 805 34.15 -56.83 99.20
N ALA A 806 33.80 -55.83 100.02
CA ALA A 806 32.52 -55.14 99.99
C ALA A 806 32.61 -53.70 100.54
N CYS A 807 31.70 -52.83 100.12
CA CYS A 807 31.61 -51.46 100.63
C CYS A 807 31.45 -51.43 102.16
N ASN A 808 32.25 -50.60 102.82
CA ASN A 808 32.30 -50.41 104.27
C ASN A 808 32.73 -51.66 105.08
N HIS A 809 33.22 -52.72 104.42
CA HIS A 809 33.83 -53.87 105.09
C HIS A 809 35.29 -53.57 105.46
N ALA A 810 35.48 -52.87 106.58
CA ALA A 810 36.80 -52.53 107.07
C ALA A 810 37.49 -53.72 107.77
N CYS A 811 38.78 -53.94 107.48
CA CYS A 811 39.49 -55.11 107.98
C CYS A 811 39.78 -55.12 109.49
N GLY A 812 39.65 -53.99 110.19
CA GLY A 812 39.88 -53.90 111.65
C GLY A 812 41.35 -54.08 112.07
N ASN A 813 41.69 -53.64 113.29
CA ASN A 813 42.94 -53.93 114.02
C ASN A 813 44.27 -53.90 113.22
N GLY A 814 44.39 -53.04 112.21
CA GLY A 814 45.60 -52.93 111.37
C GLY A 814 45.74 -54.00 110.28
N GLY A 815 44.71 -54.81 110.04
CA GLY A 815 44.66 -55.78 108.94
C GLY A 815 44.68 -55.11 107.57
N THR A 816 45.29 -55.78 106.59
CA THR A 816 45.44 -55.27 105.22
C THR A 816 44.49 -55.97 104.24
N CYS A 817 44.15 -55.30 103.15
CA CYS A 817 43.44 -55.88 102.01
C CYS A 817 44.39 -56.05 100.81
N PRO A 818 45.11 -57.18 100.69
CA PRO A 818 45.83 -57.52 99.47
C PRO A 818 44.86 -57.96 98.36
N THR A 819 45.33 -57.90 97.12
CA THR A 819 44.56 -58.25 95.91
C THR A 819 43.82 -59.58 96.04
N GLY A 820 42.50 -59.51 95.98
CA GLY A 820 41.59 -60.65 96.19
C GLY A 820 40.42 -60.36 97.15
N GLY A 821 40.35 -59.16 97.75
CA GLY A 821 39.18 -58.72 98.52
C GLY A 821 38.97 -59.47 99.85
N LEU A 822 40.03 -60.04 100.42
CA LEU A 822 40.01 -60.73 101.70
C LEU A 822 40.98 -60.06 102.69
N CYS A 823 40.48 -59.76 103.89
CA CYS A 823 41.29 -59.19 104.96
C CYS A 823 42.35 -60.18 105.45
N VAL A 824 43.58 -59.71 105.65
CA VAL A 824 44.70 -60.49 106.19
C VAL A 824 45.08 -59.97 107.58
N CYS A 825 45.11 -60.89 108.54
CA CYS A 825 45.46 -60.61 109.94
C CYS A 825 46.77 -61.31 110.31
N GLY A 826 47.82 -60.50 110.53
CA GLY A 826 49.06 -60.92 111.18
C GLY A 826 49.66 -62.23 110.65
N ALA A 827 49.88 -63.19 111.55
CA ALA A 827 50.40 -64.51 111.23
C ALA A 827 49.30 -65.56 110.94
N ALA A 828 48.02 -65.21 111.13
CA ALA A 828 46.88 -66.11 110.93
C ALA A 828 46.44 -66.25 109.47
N GLY A 829 46.82 -65.30 108.60
CA GLY A 829 46.57 -65.34 107.16
C GLY A 829 45.28 -64.66 106.71
N THR A 830 44.75 -65.08 105.56
CA THR A 830 43.50 -64.55 104.96
C THR A 830 42.26 -65.02 105.72
N CYS A 831 41.45 -64.08 106.18
CA CYS A 831 40.12 -64.39 106.69
C CYS A 831 39.17 -64.89 105.58
N PRO A 832 38.15 -65.68 105.93
CA PRO A 832 37.05 -66.01 105.00
C PRO A 832 36.32 -64.76 104.51
N ALA A 833 35.61 -64.88 103.38
CA ALA A 833 34.87 -63.77 102.80
C ALA A 833 33.86 -63.15 103.77
N GLY A 834 33.84 -61.81 103.84
CA GLY A 834 32.98 -61.05 104.74
C GLY A 834 33.31 -61.25 106.22
N LYS A 835 34.58 -61.34 106.60
CA LYS A 835 35.09 -61.41 107.99
C LYS A 835 36.20 -60.38 108.20
N ALA A 836 36.41 -59.93 109.43
CA ALA A 836 37.40 -58.90 109.79
C ALA A 836 38.37 -59.38 110.89
N CYS A 837 39.44 -58.64 111.16
CA CYS A 837 40.45 -58.97 112.16
C CYS A 837 40.01 -58.52 113.57
N ALA A 838 39.61 -59.49 114.41
CA ALA A 838 39.24 -59.29 115.83
C ALA A 838 40.45 -58.94 116.70
N THR A 839 41.58 -59.55 116.35
CA THR A 839 42.91 -59.30 116.93
C THR A 839 43.94 -59.44 115.81
N ALA A 840 45.23 -59.29 116.12
CA ALA A 840 46.31 -59.50 115.15
C ALA A 840 46.25 -60.89 114.47
N ASP A 841 45.75 -61.93 115.16
CA ASP A 841 45.84 -63.33 114.71
C ASP A 841 44.49 -64.08 114.75
N THR A 842 43.34 -63.38 114.75
CA THR A 842 42.00 -64.01 114.77
C THR A 842 40.97 -63.23 113.96
N CYS A 843 40.18 -63.93 113.14
CA CYS A 843 39.03 -63.37 112.41
C CYS A 843 37.75 -63.37 113.27
N GLU A 844 36.91 -62.34 113.15
CA GLU A 844 35.56 -62.25 113.74
C GLU A 844 34.44 -62.09 112.68
N PRO A 845 33.16 -62.34 113.05
CA PRO A 845 31.99 -62.29 112.16
C PRO A 845 31.77 -61.01 111.36
#